data_AF-A0A3P8NGR6-F1
#
_entry.id   AF-A0A3P8NGR6-F1
#
_cell.length_a   1.000
_cell.length_b   1.000
_cell.length_c   1.000
_cell.angle_alpha   90.00
_cell.angle_beta   90.00
_cell.angle_gamma   90.00
#
_symmetry.space_group_name_H-M   'P 1'
#
loop_
_entity.id
_entity.type
_entity.pdbx_description
1 polymer ?
#
loop_
_entity_poly.entity_id
_entity_poly.type
_entity_poly.pdbx_seq_one_letter_code
_entity_poly.pdbx_strand_id
1 'polypeptide(L)'
;IFQSHVVESSKPGLVGAAAVLEFWVGILTQQNLWYRDKTVLFLMDQICCAAFTYHQEECVQKLLYQQHKTALGYHGDRGLLSSLVGWISGNATPSFIEGQSLSAEIWFAWVVLNMEGVFEEDSQLRRCVEHELLSELNISPEQALKKAQQRLKLPVAPSLQRLQVYRWAYQAAATPPDHPLLPLIWQKFLQLYLRQPGPEYGLAAGGCIGKRFFQASSQAAFLRDLRQRIQEVSDFHHAVSQALRVLPPNTPSSDQGDETPNNPGPPYLTSPQLHTELVRLFGVFSVWLDDETLQKQEVYLPSLPPEYEPHRLAQVMQWHQELWLEYVDQERLQYDQREVLSLWKKVQSEPTFLQTQTSGFTDYTSLSNARERILSNLQKHPVPRLAPELHKLKAPVPEVPSACLTDCKAACKLLEQDLSILQDQARIAVAREAQQVAMEQELLESLPVLFKNRPEQVTMALECKGKGGQPCQGAANITVTCELVQKQEAVQTQITSLRRDIKKLQTDAMAPPPEILAQAAVHTENFITALVNMHKAQKSPAVQKVGVSAFYKVVSFVCEDTLRHPPTRQYLSSCVEVLGQVFIQGNAEECGRVLKTILEQRRLCPLISPFFTPNAAPSQLVFLYQDVVTSLSLDSADVVFMLLTKVSPRGCLGVVNM
;
A
#
# COMPACT_ATOMS: atom_id res chain seq x y z
N ILE A 1 -19.23 -18.07 8.39
CA ILE A 1 -19.52 -17.16 9.53
C ILE A 1 -20.02 -15.79 9.05
N PHE A 2 -19.22 -14.96 8.37
CA PHE A 2 -19.63 -13.60 7.99
C PHE A 2 -20.93 -13.53 7.21
N GLN A 3 -21.06 -14.32 6.15
CA GLN A 3 -22.29 -14.37 5.36
C GLN A 3 -23.51 -14.77 6.20
N SER A 4 -23.35 -15.66 7.19
CA SER A 4 -24.42 -16.01 8.13
C SER A 4 -24.80 -14.82 9.01
N HIS A 5 -23.84 -14.02 9.48
CA HIS A 5 -24.13 -12.81 10.25
C HIS A 5 -24.87 -11.78 9.40
N VAL A 6 -24.45 -11.59 8.14
CA VAL A 6 -25.09 -10.65 7.20
C VAL A 6 -26.54 -11.07 6.92
N VAL A 7 -26.77 -12.35 6.60
CA VAL A 7 -28.11 -12.90 6.35
C VAL A 7 -29.00 -12.76 7.59
N GLU A 8 -28.49 -13.12 8.76
CA GLU A 8 -29.26 -13.01 10.00
C GLU A 8 -29.61 -11.55 10.29
N SER A 9 -28.63 -10.64 10.21
CA SER A 9 -28.82 -9.21 10.46
C SER A 9 -29.75 -8.51 9.47
N SER A 10 -29.92 -9.08 8.28
CA SER A 10 -30.80 -8.54 7.23
C SER A 10 -32.29 -8.86 7.47
N LYS A 11 -32.62 -9.66 8.49
CA LYS A 11 -34.03 -9.92 8.84
C LYS A 11 -34.70 -8.65 9.39
N PRO A 12 -36.02 -8.48 9.19
CA PRO A 12 -36.75 -7.32 9.70
C PRO A 12 -36.55 -7.12 11.21
N GLY A 13 -36.24 -5.89 11.63
CA GLY A 13 -36.08 -5.50 13.03
C GLY A 13 -34.68 -5.71 13.63
N LEU A 14 -33.69 -6.11 12.83
CA LEU A 14 -32.29 -6.25 13.24
C LEU A 14 -31.40 -5.12 12.69
N VAL A 15 -30.10 -5.16 13.01
CA VAL A 15 -29.13 -4.08 12.74
C VAL A 15 -28.79 -3.86 11.26
N GLY A 16 -29.19 -4.78 10.36
CA GLY A 16 -28.95 -4.70 8.93
C GLY A 16 -27.55 -5.15 8.49
N ALA A 17 -27.41 -5.45 7.19
CA ALA A 17 -26.16 -5.91 6.58
C ALA A 17 -25.00 -4.91 6.77
N ALA A 18 -25.26 -3.61 6.65
CA ALA A 18 -24.24 -2.56 6.73
C ALA A 18 -23.48 -2.60 8.07
N ALA A 19 -24.19 -2.67 9.19
CA ALA A 19 -23.57 -2.70 10.52
C ALA A 19 -22.66 -3.93 10.72
N VAL A 20 -23.05 -5.08 10.17
CA VAL A 20 -22.23 -6.31 10.23
C VAL A 20 -20.98 -6.18 9.36
N LEU A 21 -21.11 -5.64 8.15
CA LEU A 21 -19.98 -5.40 7.24
C LEU A 21 -18.99 -4.41 7.88
N GLU A 22 -19.47 -3.29 8.40
CA GLU A 22 -18.65 -2.29 9.10
C GLU A 22 -17.91 -2.89 10.30
N PHE A 23 -18.59 -3.70 11.11
CA PHE A 23 -17.97 -4.39 12.25
C PHE A 23 -16.80 -5.28 11.82
N TRP A 24 -16.99 -6.12 10.80
CA TRP A 24 -15.94 -7.03 10.34
C TRP A 24 -14.78 -6.32 9.64
N VAL A 25 -15.06 -5.31 8.83
CA VAL A 25 -14.03 -4.45 8.23
C VAL A 25 -13.25 -3.75 9.35
N GLY A 26 -13.93 -3.22 10.36
CA GLY A 26 -13.30 -2.58 11.51
C GLY A 26 -12.34 -3.51 12.26
N ILE A 27 -12.73 -4.76 12.48
CA ILE A 27 -11.85 -5.77 13.12
C ILE A 27 -10.64 -6.08 12.25
N LEU A 28 -10.84 -6.36 10.96
CA LEU A 28 -9.77 -6.80 10.08
C LEU A 28 -8.76 -5.68 9.80
N THR A 29 -9.22 -4.43 9.76
CA THR A 29 -8.37 -3.25 9.55
C THR A 29 -7.61 -2.78 10.79
N GLN A 30 -7.90 -3.31 11.98
CA GLN A 30 -7.12 -3.03 13.20
C GLN A 30 -5.75 -3.72 13.22
N GLN A 31 -5.53 -4.73 12.38
CA GLN A 31 -4.26 -5.41 12.29
C GLN A 31 -3.23 -4.56 11.53
N ASN A 32 -2.01 -4.48 12.04
CA ASN A 32 -0.93 -3.78 11.34
C ASN A 32 -0.66 -4.44 9.99
N LEU A 33 -0.58 -3.64 8.92
CA LEU A 33 -0.35 -4.11 7.56
C LEU A 33 -1.36 -5.19 7.09
N TRP A 34 -2.61 -5.10 7.56
CA TRP A 34 -3.69 -6.04 7.23
C TRP A 34 -3.84 -6.30 5.71
N TYR A 35 -3.57 -5.29 4.89
CA TYR A 35 -3.65 -5.36 3.43
C TYR A 35 -2.51 -6.18 2.77
N ARG A 36 -1.55 -6.69 3.55
CA ARG A 36 -0.49 -7.61 3.10
C ARG A 36 -0.76 -9.06 3.49
N ASP A 37 -1.64 -9.27 4.47
CA ASP A 37 -1.96 -10.61 4.94
C ASP A 37 -2.95 -11.28 3.99
N LYS A 38 -2.53 -12.38 3.37
CA LYS A 38 -3.34 -13.10 2.38
C LYS A 38 -4.65 -13.63 2.95
N THR A 39 -4.66 -14.04 4.22
CA THR A 39 -5.88 -14.52 4.87
C THR A 39 -6.83 -13.36 5.11
N VAL A 40 -6.33 -12.21 5.57
CA VAL A 40 -7.15 -11.01 5.74
C VAL A 40 -7.69 -10.51 4.40
N LEU A 41 -6.86 -10.48 3.35
CA LEU A 41 -7.28 -10.09 2.00
C LEU A 41 -8.37 -11.02 1.45
N PHE A 42 -8.22 -12.33 1.61
CA PHE A 42 -9.25 -13.30 1.24
C PHE A 42 -10.57 -13.02 1.98
N LEU A 43 -10.51 -12.75 3.30
CA LEU A 43 -11.70 -12.42 4.09
C LEU A 43 -12.32 -11.08 3.68
N MET A 44 -11.50 -10.09 3.35
CA MET A 44 -11.93 -8.80 2.80
C MET A 44 -12.61 -8.95 1.45
N ASP A 45 -12.10 -9.82 0.59
CA ASP A 45 -12.71 -10.12 -0.70
C ASP A 45 -14.13 -10.67 -0.53
N GLN A 46 -14.31 -11.63 0.39
CA GLN A 46 -15.64 -12.18 0.71
C GLN A 46 -16.59 -11.13 1.30
N ILE A 47 -16.07 -10.20 2.10
CA ILE A 47 -16.86 -9.09 2.66
C ILE A 47 -17.25 -8.08 1.57
N CYS A 48 -16.35 -7.78 0.65
CA CYS A 48 -16.62 -6.91 -0.49
C CYS A 48 -17.63 -7.53 -1.46
N CYS A 49 -17.54 -8.85 -1.71
CA CYS A 49 -18.54 -9.59 -2.46
C CYS A 49 -19.92 -9.48 -1.81
N ALA A 50 -20.00 -9.72 -0.49
CA ALA A 50 -21.26 -9.56 0.24
C ALA A 50 -21.77 -8.11 0.18
N ALA A 51 -20.89 -7.11 0.35
CA ALA A 51 -21.26 -5.71 0.25
C ALA A 51 -21.87 -5.37 -1.11
N PHE A 52 -21.31 -5.91 -2.20
CA PHE A 52 -21.88 -5.77 -3.55
C PHE A 52 -23.26 -6.43 -3.65
N THR A 53 -23.40 -7.70 -3.22
CA THR A 53 -24.66 -8.46 -3.28
C THR A 53 -25.80 -7.80 -2.48
N TYR A 54 -25.48 -7.15 -1.37
CA TYR A 54 -26.46 -6.45 -0.52
C TYR A 54 -26.58 -4.94 -0.81
N HIS A 55 -25.91 -4.43 -1.84
CA HIS A 55 -25.87 -2.99 -2.18
C HIS A 55 -25.41 -2.10 -1.00
N GLN A 56 -24.39 -2.54 -0.27
CA GLN A 56 -23.80 -1.86 0.89
C GLN A 56 -22.30 -1.54 0.69
N GLU A 57 -21.83 -1.41 -0.55
CA GLU A 57 -20.43 -1.11 -0.85
C GLU A 57 -19.93 0.17 -0.17
N GLU A 58 -20.80 1.19 -0.07
CA GLU A 58 -20.47 2.50 0.50
C GLU A 58 -19.94 2.40 1.95
N CYS A 59 -20.50 1.51 2.78
CA CYS A 59 -20.07 1.37 4.18
C CYS A 59 -18.63 0.84 4.28
N VAL A 60 -18.28 -0.12 3.43
CA VAL A 60 -16.92 -0.66 3.34
C VAL A 60 -15.97 0.38 2.77
N GLN A 61 -16.36 1.05 1.67
CA GLN A 61 -15.57 2.11 1.04
C GLN A 61 -15.25 3.25 2.01
N LYS A 62 -16.21 3.70 2.82
CA LYS A 62 -16.01 4.75 3.83
C LYS A 62 -14.91 4.40 4.83
N LEU A 63 -14.92 3.18 5.37
CA LEU A 63 -13.90 2.72 6.32
C LEU A 63 -12.52 2.61 5.65
N LEU A 64 -12.46 2.04 4.45
CA LEU A 64 -11.21 1.95 3.70
C LEU A 64 -10.67 3.34 3.33
N TYR A 65 -11.53 4.27 2.96
CA TYR A 65 -11.14 5.66 2.66
C TYR A 65 -10.55 6.37 3.89
N GLN A 66 -11.09 6.13 5.09
CA GLN A 66 -10.50 6.64 6.34
C GLN A 66 -9.11 6.05 6.61
N GLN A 67 -8.94 4.74 6.42
CA GLN A 67 -7.63 4.10 6.52
C GLN A 67 -6.65 4.67 5.48
N HIS A 68 -7.12 4.91 4.26
CA HIS A 68 -6.31 5.44 3.17
C HIS A 68 -5.86 6.88 3.44
N LYS A 69 -6.76 7.74 3.94
CA LYS A 69 -6.41 9.09 4.42
C LYS A 69 -5.34 9.07 5.51
N THR A 70 -5.48 8.14 6.46
CA THR A 70 -4.50 7.94 7.53
C THR A 70 -3.14 7.53 6.95
N ALA A 71 -3.12 6.59 6.00
CA ALA A 71 -1.90 6.16 5.33
C ALA A 71 -1.24 7.28 4.50
N LEU A 72 -2.04 8.20 3.93
CA LEU A 72 -1.58 9.37 3.21
C LEU A 72 -1.09 10.51 4.11
N GLY A 73 -1.23 10.39 5.44
CA GLY A 73 -0.87 11.45 6.39
C GLY A 73 -1.85 12.63 6.44
N TYR A 74 -3.08 12.48 5.90
CA TYR A 74 -4.15 13.47 6.09
C TYR A 74 -4.69 13.35 7.52
N HIS A 75 -4.01 14.00 8.46
CA HIS A 75 -4.47 14.11 9.84
C HIS A 75 -5.22 15.44 10.03
N GLY A 76 -6.53 15.36 10.25
CA GLY A 76 -7.25 16.44 10.91
C GLY A 76 -6.82 16.48 12.38
N ASP A 77 -6.34 17.63 12.84
CA ASP A 77 -6.05 17.98 14.24
C ASP A 77 -5.24 16.96 15.07
N ARG A 78 -3.90 17.02 15.03
CA ARG A 78 -3.01 16.63 16.16
C ARG A 78 -1.53 16.97 15.90
N GLY A 79 -0.84 17.58 16.87
CA GLY A 79 0.63 17.67 17.01
C GLY A 79 1.40 18.58 16.04
N LEU A 80 2.29 19.45 16.54
CA LEU A 80 3.13 20.33 15.71
C LEU A 80 4.13 19.56 14.81
N LEU A 81 4.40 18.27 15.10
CA LEU A 81 5.33 17.43 14.33
C LEU A 81 4.64 16.38 13.44
N SER A 82 3.29 16.32 13.43
CA SER A 82 2.55 15.34 12.59
C SER A 82 2.51 15.70 11.11
N SER A 83 2.92 16.92 10.74
CA SER A 83 2.89 17.45 9.38
C SER A 83 3.91 16.83 8.43
N LEU A 84 4.73 15.86 8.88
CA LEU A 84 5.92 15.43 8.14
C LEU A 84 6.03 13.91 7.90
N VAL A 85 4.92 13.15 7.96
CA VAL A 85 4.90 11.76 7.44
C VAL A 85 5.06 11.71 5.90
N GLY A 86 5.06 12.86 5.22
CA GLY A 86 5.06 12.93 3.75
C GLY A 86 6.39 12.64 3.04
N TRP A 87 7.53 12.50 3.73
CA TRP A 87 8.82 12.35 3.04
C TRP A 87 9.67 11.21 3.61
N ILE A 88 10.02 10.28 2.72
CA ILE A 88 10.79 9.03 2.87
C ILE A 88 9.94 7.78 3.23
N SER A 89 8.83 7.59 2.51
CA SER A 89 8.52 6.30 1.89
C SER A 89 8.48 6.56 0.39
N GLY A 90 9.31 5.88 -0.40
CA GLY A 90 9.61 6.30 -1.78
C GLY A 90 8.36 6.45 -2.64
N ASN A 91 8.13 7.66 -3.19
CA ASN A 91 7.34 8.04 -4.38
C ASN A 91 6.06 7.24 -4.77
N ALA A 92 5.50 6.43 -3.88
CA ALA A 92 4.32 5.64 -4.12
C ALA A 92 3.23 6.16 -3.20
N THR A 93 2.18 6.73 -3.78
CA THR A 93 0.90 6.88 -3.10
C THR A 93 0.56 5.52 -2.47
N PRO A 94 0.43 5.45 -1.13
CA PRO A 94 0.03 4.24 -0.43
C PRO A 94 -1.23 3.68 -1.06
N SER A 95 -1.25 2.38 -1.31
CA SER A 95 -2.42 1.67 -1.82
C SER A 95 -2.56 0.38 -1.04
N PHE A 96 -3.80 -0.07 -0.82
CA PHE A 96 -4.05 -1.39 -0.25
C PHE A 96 -3.85 -2.52 -1.27
N ILE A 97 -3.54 -2.19 -2.53
CA ILE A 97 -3.08 -3.12 -3.55
C ILE A 97 -1.58 -2.87 -3.75
N GLU A 98 -0.75 -3.79 -3.22
CA GLU A 98 0.71 -3.65 -3.28
C GLU A 98 1.25 -3.65 -4.72
N GLY A 99 0.66 -4.46 -5.60
CA GLY A 99 1.01 -4.56 -7.00
C GLY A 99 0.20 -3.64 -7.93
N GLN A 100 0.23 -3.97 -9.22
CA GLN A 100 -0.58 -3.27 -10.24
C GLN A 100 -2.06 -3.64 -10.15
N SER A 101 -2.36 -4.88 -9.78
CA SER A 101 -3.70 -5.48 -9.70
C SER A 101 -3.72 -6.68 -8.75
N LEU A 102 -4.91 -7.22 -8.48
CA LEU A 102 -5.12 -8.49 -7.77
C LEU A 102 -5.84 -9.48 -8.67
N SER A 103 -5.31 -10.70 -8.81
CA SER A 103 -5.91 -11.75 -9.65
C SER A 103 -6.79 -12.73 -8.86
N ALA A 104 -6.74 -12.71 -7.53
CA ALA A 104 -7.54 -13.57 -6.66
C ALA A 104 -8.60 -12.77 -5.90
N GLU A 105 -8.21 -11.69 -5.22
CA GLU A 105 -9.11 -10.85 -4.41
C GLU A 105 -9.72 -9.69 -5.22
N ILE A 106 -10.53 -10.06 -6.23
CA ILE A 106 -11.05 -9.13 -7.25
C ILE A 106 -12.20 -8.26 -6.70
N TRP A 107 -13.04 -8.76 -5.79
CA TRP A 107 -14.06 -7.96 -5.12
C TRP A 107 -13.43 -6.91 -4.21
N PHE A 108 -12.36 -7.28 -3.52
CA PHE A 108 -11.57 -6.32 -2.75
C PHE A 108 -10.93 -5.26 -3.67
N ALA A 109 -10.32 -5.68 -4.78
CA ALA A 109 -9.75 -4.76 -5.76
C ALA A 109 -10.81 -3.78 -6.30
N TRP A 110 -12.01 -4.26 -6.63
CA TRP A 110 -13.13 -3.43 -7.07
C TRP A 110 -13.45 -2.31 -6.08
N VAL A 111 -13.60 -2.64 -4.79
CA VAL A 111 -13.92 -1.67 -3.75
C VAL A 111 -12.77 -0.68 -3.54
N VAL A 112 -11.52 -1.15 -3.49
CA VAL A 112 -10.34 -0.29 -3.32
C VAL A 112 -10.17 0.66 -4.49
N LEU A 113 -10.32 0.20 -5.73
CA LEU A 113 -10.17 1.06 -6.92
C LEU A 113 -11.27 2.11 -7.02
N ASN A 114 -12.53 1.78 -6.69
CA ASN A 114 -13.59 2.79 -6.61
C ASN A 114 -13.28 3.84 -5.52
N MET A 115 -12.80 3.41 -4.34
CA MET A 115 -12.40 4.31 -3.27
C MET A 115 -11.20 5.21 -3.66
N GLU A 116 -10.17 4.65 -4.29
CA GLU A 116 -9.03 5.42 -4.81
C GLU A 116 -9.47 6.39 -5.94
N GLY A 117 -10.50 6.02 -6.71
CA GLY A 117 -11.11 6.89 -7.71
C GLY A 117 -11.74 8.14 -7.12
N VAL A 118 -12.43 8.02 -5.97
CA VAL A 118 -12.95 9.18 -5.22
C VAL A 118 -11.81 10.13 -4.83
N PHE A 119 -10.67 9.60 -4.38
CA PHE A 119 -9.52 10.42 -4.03
C PHE A 119 -8.91 11.14 -5.25
N GLU A 120 -8.79 10.46 -6.40
CA GLU A 120 -8.32 11.07 -7.65
C GLU A 120 -9.25 12.20 -8.12
N GLU A 121 -10.56 12.05 -7.93
CA GLU A 121 -11.57 13.06 -8.23
C GLU A 121 -11.54 14.23 -7.24
N ASP A 122 -11.52 13.97 -5.94
CA ASP A 122 -11.42 14.99 -4.88
C ASP A 122 -10.17 15.87 -5.04
N SER A 123 -9.05 15.26 -5.43
CA SER A 123 -7.78 15.95 -5.66
C SER A 123 -7.73 16.74 -6.98
N GLN A 124 -8.73 16.59 -7.84
CA GLN A 124 -8.76 17.14 -9.21
C GLN A 124 -7.57 16.70 -10.08
N LEU A 125 -6.87 15.63 -9.68
CA LEU A 125 -5.63 15.20 -10.31
C LEU A 125 -5.85 14.81 -11.77
N ARG A 126 -6.79 13.88 -12.01
CA ARG A 126 -7.13 13.42 -13.36
C ARG A 126 -7.48 14.59 -14.27
N ARG A 127 -8.34 15.49 -13.79
CA ARG A 127 -8.78 16.70 -14.50
C ARG A 127 -7.60 17.58 -14.92
N CYS A 128 -6.63 17.79 -14.04
CA CYS A 128 -5.43 18.55 -14.39
C CYS A 128 -4.52 17.82 -15.38
N VAL A 129 -4.35 16.50 -15.23
CA VAL A 129 -3.53 15.70 -16.18
C VAL A 129 -4.14 15.72 -17.58
N GLU A 130 -5.45 15.53 -17.69
CA GLU A 130 -6.19 15.61 -18.96
C GLU A 130 -6.02 16.99 -19.61
N HIS A 131 -6.14 18.07 -18.83
CA HIS A 131 -5.91 19.43 -19.31
C HIS A 131 -4.49 19.62 -19.89
N GLU A 132 -3.45 19.18 -19.18
CA GLU A 132 -2.07 19.27 -19.67
C GLU A 132 -1.87 18.43 -20.94
N LEU A 133 -2.43 17.20 -20.98
CA LEU A 133 -2.37 16.31 -22.14
C LEU A 133 -3.07 16.90 -23.38
N LEU A 134 -4.15 17.66 -23.20
CA LEU A 134 -4.87 18.32 -24.29
C LEU A 134 -4.21 19.63 -24.73
N SER A 135 -3.63 20.38 -23.79
CA SER A 135 -3.03 21.69 -24.07
C SER A 135 -1.73 21.57 -24.87
N GLU A 136 -0.94 20.51 -24.65
CA GLU A 136 0.33 20.29 -25.33
C GLU A 136 0.35 18.94 -26.07
N LEU A 137 0.25 18.97 -27.40
CA LEU A 137 0.14 17.75 -28.21
C LEU A 137 1.37 16.80 -28.11
N ASN A 138 2.55 17.31 -27.77
CA ASN A 138 3.78 16.50 -27.69
C ASN A 138 4.18 16.14 -26.25
N ILE A 139 3.38 16.50 -25.24
CA ILE A 139 3.70 16.17 -23.85
C ILE A 139 3.44 14.69 -23.59
N SER A 140 4.36 14.04 -22.88
CA SER A 140 4.15 12.66 -22.39
C SER A 140 3.23 12.62 -21.16
N PRO A 141 2.53 11.49 -20.90
CA PRO A 141 1.75 11.31 -19.68
C PRO A 141 2.52 11.57 -18.39
N GLU A 142 3.79 11.16 -18.32
CA GLU A 142 4.68 11.39 -17.19
C GLU A 142 4.94 12.89 -16.97
N GLN A 143 5.17 13.65 -18.04
CA GLN A 143 5.37 15.09 -17.97
C GLN A 143 4.08 15.83 -17.61
N ALA A 144 2.95 15.44 -18.17
CA ALA A 144 1.63 15.99 -17.84
C ALA A 144 1.30 15.77 -16.36
N LEU A 145 1.54 14.56 -15.84
CA LEU A 145 1.39 14.24 -14.43
C LEU A 145 2.29 15.12 -13.55
N LYS A 146 3.56 15.28 -13.91
CA LYS A 146 4.49 16.11 -13.14
C LYS A 146 4.06 17.57 -13.09
N LYS A 147 3.55 18.13 -14.20
CA LYS A 147 2.99 19.49 -14.23
C LYS A 147 1.71 19.60 -13.39
N ALA A 148 0.80 18.64 -13.51
CA ALA A 148 -0.43 18.60 -12.70
C ALA A 148 -0.12 18.55 -11.20
N GLN A 149 0.85 17.73 -10.79
CA GLN A 149 1.31 17.64 -9.40
C GLN A 149 1.89 18.96 -8.89
N GLN A 150 2.72 19.64 -9.69
CA GLN A 150 3.26 20.96 -9.35
C GLN A 150 2.16 22.02 -9.21
N ARG A 151 1.15 21.99 -10.08
CA ARG A 151 0.01 22.92 -10.07
C ARG A 151 -0.89 22.71 -8.85
N LEU A 152 -1.22 21.46 -8.54
CA LEU A 152 -2.14 21.09 -7.46
C LEU A 152 -1.49 21.10 -6.07
N LYS A 153 -0.15 21.07 -6.00
CA LYS A 153 0.61 21.03 -4.74
C LYS A 153 0.14 19.88 -3.82
N LEU A 154 -0.12 18.72 -4.41
CA LEU A 154 -0.61 17.56 -3.66
C LEU A 154 0.42 17.15 -2.60
N PRO A 155 -0.02 16.82 -1.37
CA PRO A 155 0.89 16.42 -0.30
C PRO A 155 1.58 15.08 -0.61
N VAL A 156 0.92 14.21 -1.39
CA VAL A 156 1.45 12.94 -1.88
C VAL A 156 1.34 12.91 -3.40
N ALA A 157 2.45 12.67 -4.09
CA ALA A 157 2.52 12.62 -5.55
C ALA A 157 2.40 11.17 -6.05
N PRO A 158 1.29 10.78 -6.72
CA PRO A 158 1.18 9.45 -7.29
C PRO A 158 2.12 9.22 -8.46
N SER A 159 2.66 8.02 -8.57
CA SER A 159 3.30 7.55 -9.80
C SER A 159 2.27 7.45 -10.93
N LEU A 160 2.71 7.47 -12.18
CA LEU A 160 1.81 7.36 -13.33
C LEU A 160 0.91 6.12 -13.29
N GLN A 161 1.45 4.98 -12.92
CA GLN A 161 0.71 3.71 -12.80
C GLN A 161 -0.42 3.75 -11.75
N ARG A 162 -0.45 4.75 -10.87
CA ARG A 162 -1.48 4.94 -9.85
C ARG A 162 -2.66 5.79 -10.36
N LEU A 163 -2.60 6.35 -11.56
CA LEU A 163 -3.78 6.96 -12.17
C LEU A 163 -4.83 5.89 -12.49
N GLN A 164 -6.10 6.21 -12.25
CA GLN A 164 -7.19 5.22 -12.35
C GLN A 164 -7.26 4.56 -13.74
N VAL A 165 -6.93 5.29 -14.80
CA VAL A 165 -6.93 4.75 -16.18
C VAL A 165 -6.00 3.54 -16.32
N TYR A 166 -4.84 3.54 -15.67
CA TYR A 166 -3.92 2.40 -15.68
C TYR A 166 -4.32 1.33 -14.65
N ARG A 167 -4.83 1.75 -13.48
CA ARG A 167 -5.25 0.84 -12.42
C ARG A 167 -6.36 -0.09 -12.88
N TRP A 168 -7.41 0.47 -13.49
CA TRP A 168 -8.49 -0.30 -14.08
C TRP A 168 -8.02 -1.14 -15.28
N ALA A 169 -7.08 -0.65 -16.09
CA ALA A 169 -6.48 -1.43 -17.18
C ALA A 169 -5.73 -2.66 -16.67
N TYR A 170 -4.86 -2.51 -15.66
CA TYR A 170 -4.14 -3.63 -15.04
C TYR A 170 -5.07 -4.61 -14.35
N GLN A 171 -6.13 -4.13 -13.71
CA GLN A 171 -7.14 -5.00 -13.10
C GLN A 171 -7.94 -5.76 -14.17
N ALA A 172 -8.33 -5.11 -15.27
CA ALA A 172 -9.01 -5.76 -16.39
C ALA A 172 -8.16 -6.87 -17.01
N ALA A 173 -6.85 -6.64 -17.18
CA ALA A 173 -5.91 -7.64 -17.70
C ALA A 173 -5.75 -8.85 -16.76
N ALA A 174 -5.70 -8.62 -15.45
CA ALA A 174 -5.45 -9.67 -14.45
C ALA A 174 -6.68 -10.45 -14.00
N THR A 175 -7.89 -9.96 -14.30
CA THR A 175 -9.14 -10.59 -13.85
C THR A 175 -9.46 -11.82 -14.71
N PRO A 176 -9.75 -12.99 -14.12
CA PRO A 176 -10.13 -14.21 -14.84
C PRO A 176 -11.37 -14.03 -15.73
N PRO A 177 -11.46 -14.72 -16.88
CA PRO A 177 -12.54 -14.56 -17.85
C PRO A 177 -13.91 -15.01 -17.31
N ASP A 178 -13.94 -15.88 -16.31
CA ASP A 178 -15.16 -16.38 -15.68
C ASP A 178 -15.60 -15.58 -14.44
N HIS A 179 -14.86 -14.53 -14.06
CA HIS A 179 -15.17 -13.76 -12.86
C HIS A 179 -16.37 -12.82 -13.09
N PRO A 180 -17.40 -12.79 -12.19
CA PRO A 180 -18.62 -12.00 -12.41
C PRO A 180 -18.42 -10.49 -12.58
N LEU A 181 -17.37 -9.92 -11.95
CA LEU A 181 -17.06 -8.48 -12.07
C LEU A 181 -16.35 -8.07 -13.36
N LEU A 182 -15.85 -9.01 -14.17
CA LEU A 182 -15.00 -8.68 -15.32
C LEU A 182 -15.66 -7.66 -16.28
N PRO A 183 -16.95 -7.80 -16.66
CA PRO A 183 -17.61 -6.80 -17.52
C PRO A 183 -17.63 -5.39 -16.92
N LEU A 184 -17.84 -5.28 -15.61
CA LEU A 184 -17.88 -3.99 -14.90
C LEU A 184 -16.49 -3.37 -14.76
N ILE A 185 -15.45 -4.19 -14.57
CA ILE A 185 -14.04 -3.74 -14.54
C ILE A 185 -13.67 -3.14 -15.91
N TRP A 186 -14.05 -3.80 -17.01
CA TRP A 186 -13.88 -3.26 -18.35
C TRP A 186 -14.71 -1.99 -18.59
N GLN A 187 -15.94 -1.93 -18.11
CA GLN A 187 -16.77 -0.73 -18.16
C GLN A 187 -16.05 0.47 -17.51
N LYS A 188 -15.49 0.31 -16.30
CA LYS A 188 -14.73 1.36 -15.60
C LYS A 188 -13.48 1.81 -16.36
N PHE A 189 -12.71 0.87 -16.92
CA PHE A 189 -11.57 1.21 -17.76
C PHE A 189 -11.99 1.99 -19.02
N LEU A 190 -13.01 1.53 -19.73
CA LEU A 190 -13.49 2.16 -20.97
C LEU A 190 -14.08 3.54 -20.71
N GLN A 191 -14.74 3.76 -19.57
CA GLN A 191 -15.20 5.10 -19.14
C GLN A 191 -14.04 6.09 -19.02
N LEU A 192 -12.87 5.63 -18.58
CA LEU A 192 -11.67 6.47 -18.47
C LEU A 192 -10.98 6.65 -19.82
N TYR A 193 -10.87 5.58 -20.60
CA TYR A 193 -10.17 5.57 -21.88
C TYR A 193 -10.95 6.30 -23.00
N LEU A 194 -12.29 6.20 -23.01
CA LEU A 194 -13.16 6.82 -24.02
C LEU A 194 -13.76 8.15 -23.56
N ARG A 195 -13.36 8.68 -22.40
CA ARG A 195 -13.76 10.01 -21.93
C ARG A 195 -13.42 11.08 -22.97
N GLN A 196 -14.32 12.04 -23.17
CA GLN A 196 -14.13 13.20 -24.06
C GLN A 196 -13.97 14.51 -23.26
N PRO A 197 -12.76 14.79 -22.75
CA PRO A 197 -12.44 16.08 -22.13
C PRO A 197 -12.36 17.20 -23.19
N GLY A 198 -12.81 18.41 -22.86
CA GLY A 198 -12.64 19.58 -23.74
C GLY A 198 -13.49 20.79 -23.35
N PRO A 199 -14.82 20.75 -23.56
CA PRO A 199 -15.71 21.88 -23.26
C PRO A 199 -15.62 22.34 -21.80
N GLU A 200 -15.47 21.39 -20.87
CA GLU A 200 -15.29 21.64 -19.43
C GLU A 200 -13.98 22.35 -19.05
N TYR A 201 -13.06 22.51 -20.01
CA TYR A 201 -11.80 23.24 -19.90
C TYR A 201 -11.78 24.52 -20.74
N GLY A 202 -12.86 24.85 -21.45
CA GLY A 202 -12.89 25.94 -22.43
C GLY A 202 -12.16 25.62 -23.75
N LEU A 203 -11.89 24.34 -24.03
CA LEU A 203 -11.32 23.85 -25.28
C LEU A 203 -12.44 23.39 -26.23
N ALA A 204 -12.15 23.34 -27.53
CA ALA A 204 -13.07 22.77 -28.51
C ALA A 204 -13.35 21.28 -28.20
N ALA A 205 -14.54 20.80 -28.54
CA ALA A 205 -14.86 19.38 -28.44
C ALA A 205 -13.90 18.57 -29.32
N GLY A 206 -13.29 17.54 -28.74
CA GLY A 206 -12.30 16.69 -29.39
C GLY A 206 -12.68 15.21 -29.33
N GLY A 207 -11.79 14.36 -29.84
CA GLY A 207 -11.90 12.91 -29.65
C GLY A 207 -11.62 12.47 -28.21
N CYS A 208 -11.71 11.16 -27.97
CA CYS A 208 -11.42 10.56 -26.68
C CYS A 208 -9.95 10.78 -26.24
N ILE A 209 -9.72 10.81 -24.92
CA ILE A 209 -8.40 11.06 -24.34
C ILE A 209 -7.51 9.82 -24.25
N GLY A 210 -8.05 8.62 -24.36
CA GLY A 210 -7.36 7.35 -24.06
C GLY A 210 -6.01 7.20 -24.74
N LYS A 211 -5.92 7.46 -26.04
CA LYS A 211 -4.64 7.39 -26.77
C LYS A 211 -3.58 8.34 -26.23
N ARG A 212 -3.96 9.48 -25.65
CA ARG A 212 -3.02 10.43 -25.02
C ARG A 212 -2.35 9.83 -23.79
N PHE A 213 -3.04 8.96 -23.06
CA PHE A 213 -2.46 8.23 -21.93
C PHE A 213 -1.54 7.08 -22.41
N PHE A 214 -1.82 6.40 -23.52
CA PHE A 214 -1.06 5.22 -23.94
C PHE A 214 -0.04 5.50 -25.07
N GLN A 215 0.60 6.68 -25.07
CA GLN A 215 1.52 7.08 -26.14
C GLN A 215 2.94 6.52 -26.00
N ALA A 216 3.41 6.30 -24.77
CA ALA A 216 4.74 5.75 -24.57
C ALA A 216 4.81 4.31 -25.10
N SER A 217 5.97 3.89 -25.62
CA SER A 217 6.12 2.58 -26.28
C SER A 217 5.70 1.40 -25.41
N SER A 218 5.98 1.45 -24.11
CA SER A 218 5.57 0.43 -23.13
C SER A 218 4.04 0.40 -22.90
N GLN A 219 3.39 1.57 -22.84
CA GLN A 219 1.94 1.69 -22.67
C GLN A 219 1.21 1.29 -23.95
N ALA A 220 1.72 1.69 -25.12
CA ALA A 220 1.19 1.28 -26.41
C ALA A 220 1.26 -0.24 -26.60
N ALA A 221 2.35 -0.89 -26.14
CA ALA A 221 2.44 -2.34 -26.10
C ALA A 221 1.35 -2.94 -25.20
N PHE A 222 1.21 -2.43 -23.98
CA PHE A 222 0.19 -2.90 -23.03
C PHE A 222 -1.25 -2.71 -23.55
N LEU A 223 -1.54 -1.63 -24.28
CA LEU A 223 -2.84 -1.42 -24.93
C LEU A 223 -3.13 -2.49 -26.00
N ARG A 224 -2.11 -3.01 -26.70
CA ARG A 224 -2.27 -4.16 -27.60
C ARG A 224 -2.56 -5.44 -26.82
N ASP A 225 -1.91 -5.64 -25.68
CA ASP A 225 -2.18 -6.78 -24.80
C ASP A 225 -3.62 -6.74 -24.26
N LEU A 226 -4.15 -5.56 -23.94
CA LEU A 226 -5.56 -5.36 -23.57
C LEU A 226 -6.53 -5.73 -24.69
N ARG A 227 -6.22 -5.39 -25.94
CA ARG A 227 -7.04 -5.84 -27.10
C ARG A 227 -7.02 -7.35 -27.24
N GLN A 228 -5.84 -7.96 -27.14
CA GLN A 228 -5.72 -9.42 -27.15
C GLN A 228 -6.54 -10.05 -26.02
N ARG A 229 -6.53 -9.44 -24.84
CA ARG A 229 -7.30 -9.90 -23.69
C ARG A 229 -8.81 -9.88 -23.93
N ILE A 230 -9.34 -8.87 -24.61
CA ILE A 230 -10.77 -8.84 -24.99
C ILE A 230 -11.12 -10.03 -25.88
N GLN A 231 -10.27 -10.34 -26.86
CA GLN A 231 -10.47 -11.48 -27.74
C GLN A 231 -10.45 -12.80 -26.95
N GLU A 232 -9.48 -12.99 -26.05
CA GLU A 232 -9.40 -14.19 -25.20
C GLU A 232 -10.67 -14.40 -24.35
N VAL A 233 -11.22 -13.33 -23.78
CA VAL A 233 -12.43 -13.40 -22.95
C VAL A 233 -13.66 -13.72 -23.82
N SER A 234 -13.75 -13.11 -25.01
CA SER A 234 -14.79 -13.41 -25.98
C SER A 234 -14.74 -14.88 -26.42
N ASP A 235 -13.55 -15.38 -26.78
CA ASP A 235 -13.33 -16.78 -27.18
C ASP A 235 -13.68 -17.76 -26.06
N PHE A 236 -13.33 -17.42 -24.81
CA PHE A 236 -13.70 -18.20 -23.63
C PHE A 236 -15.23 -18.34 -23.51
N HIS A 237 -15.97 -17.24 -23.51
CA HIS A 237 -17.43 -17.30 -23.38
C HIS A 237 -18.10 -17.96 -24.59
N HIS A 238 -17.55 -17.78 -25.79
CA HIS A 238 -18.02 -18.50 -26.97
C HIS A 238 -17.84 -20.01 -26.80
N ALA A 239 -16.65 -20.47 -26.40
CA ALA A 239 -16.37 -21.88 -26.18
C ALA A 239 -17.27 -22.50 -25.11
N VAL A 240 -17.49 -21.81 -23.99
CA VAL A 240 -18.38 -22.28 -22.91
C VAL A 240 -19.84 -22.32 -23.37
N SER A 241 -20.31 -21.30 -24.08
CA SER A 241 -21.68 -21.28 -24.64
C SER A 241 -21.94 -22.47 -25.56
N GLN A 242 -20.97 -22.82 -26.43
CA GLN A 242 -21.09 -23.99 -27.30
C GLN A 242 -21.06 -25.31 -26.51
N ALA A 243 -20.17 -25.44 -25.52
CA ALA A 243 -20.08 -26.64 -24.70
C ALA A 243 -21.37 -26.94 -23.93
N LEU A 244 -22.03 -25.91 -23.40
CA LEU A 244 -23.28 -26.06 -22.65
C LEU A 244 -24.47 -26.45 -23.54
N ARG A 245 -24.48 -26.05 -24.82
CA ARG A 245 -25.53 -26.43 -25.79
C ARG A 245 -25.51 -27.91 -26.17
N VAL A 246 -24.41 -28.62 -25.93
CA VAL A 246 -24.21 -30.04 -26.27
C VAL A 246 -24.64 -30.98 -25.12
N LEU A 247 -24.88 -30.46 -23.91
CA LEU A 247 -25.39 -31.24 -22.79
C LEU A 247 -26.84 -31.71 -23.09
N PRO A 248 -27.17 -33.01 -22.93
CA PRO A 248 -28.50 -33.52 -23.23
C PRO A 248 -29.56 -32.91 -22.28
N PRO A 249 -30.77 -32.60 -22.78
CA PRO A 249 -31.80 -31.84 -22.05
C PRO A 249 -32.46 -32.56 -20.86
N ASN A 250 -31.95 -33.71 -20.43
CA ASN A 250 -32.51 -34.52 -19.34
C ASN A 250 -31.72 -34.33 -18.04
N THR A 251 -31.74 -33.12 -17.50
CA THR A 251 -31.69 -32.91 -16.06
C THR A 251 -32.95 -32.15 -15.69
N PRO A 252 -33.93 -32.78 -15.02
CA PRO A 252 -35.20 -32.14 -14.73
C PRO A 252 -34.95 -30.87 -13.93
N SER A 253 -35.65 -29.81 -14.34
CA SER A 253 -35.89 -28.61 -13.55
C SER A 253 -36.22 -29.01 -12.11
N SER A 254 -35.44 -28.50 -11.15
CA SER A 254 -35.67 -28.67 -9.73
C SER A 254 -36.96 -27.96 -9.31
N ASP A 255 -38.10 -28.57 -9.63
CA ASP A 255 -39.36 -28.37 -8.93
C ASP A 255 -39.77 -29.71 -8.31
N GLN A 256 -39.66 -29.76 -6.99
CA GLN A 256 -40.20 -30.77 -6.06
C GLN A 256 -39.60 -32.19 -6.09
N GLY A 257 -38.86 -32.54 -5.03
CA GLY A 257 -38.62 -33.95 -4.67
C GLY A 257 -37.37 -34.19 -3.81
N ASP A 258 -37.58 -34.35 -2.50
CA ASP A 258 -36.74 -35.05 -1.50
C ASP A 258 -35.21 -34.80 -1.51
N GLU A 259 -34.78 -33.84 -0.69
CA GLU A 259 -33.38 -33.72 -0.25
C GLU A 259 -32.99 -34.93 0.62
N THR A 260 -32.23 -35.85 0.03
CA THR A 260 -31.43 -36.81 0.81
C THR A 260 -30.09 -36.15 1.21
N PRO A 261 -29.59 -36.31 2.44
CA PRO A 261 -28.57 -35.40 2.99
C PRO A 261 -27.13 -35.57 2.45
N ASN A 262 -26.89 -36.46 1.48
CA ASN A 262 -25.55 -37.01 1.22
C ASN A 262 -25.02 -36.89 -0.23
N ASN A 263 -25.69 -36.19 -1.14
CA ASN A 263 -25.12 -35.90 -2.47
C ASN A 263 -24.86 -34.39 -2.63
N PRO A 264 -23.61 -33.94 -2.90
CA PRO A 264 -23.40 -32.58 -3.38
C PRO A 264 -24.14 -32.45 -4.72
N GLY A 265 -25.02 -31.45 -4.82
CA GLY A 265 -25.72 -31.13 -6.07
C GLY A 265 -24.71 -30.82 -7.19
N PRO A 266 -25.15 -30.83 -8.46
CA PRO A 266 -24.28 -30.44 -9.56
C PRO A 266 -23.75 -29.01 -9.34
N PRO A 267 -22.49 -28.71 -9.73
CA PRO A 267 -21.93 -27.37 -9.64
C PRO A 267 -22.76 -26.39 -10.46
N TYR A 268 -22.94 -25.16 -9.96
CA TYR A 268 -23.64 -24.12 -10.72
C TYR A 268 -22.90 -23.78 -12.01
N LEU A 269 -23.63 -23.70 -13.11
CA LEU A 269 -23.12 -23.32 -14.42
C LEU A 269 -23.84 -22.06 -14.89
N THR A 270 -23.06 -21.03 -15.25
CA THR A 270 -23.55 -19.80 -15.85
C THR A 270 -24.38 -20.08 -17.10
N SER A 271 -25.48 -19.36 -17.29
CA SER A 271 -26.41 -19.61 -18.38
C SER A 271 -25.76 -19.42 -19.78
N PRO A 272 -26.07 -20.26 -20.78
CA PRO A 272 -25.59 -20.10 -22.15
C PRO A 272 -26.00 -18.75 -22.78
N GLN A 273 -27.14 -18.20 -22.35
CA GLN A 273 -27.64 -16.89 -22.77
C GLN A 273 -26.72 -15.79 -22.30
N LEU A 274 -26.33 -15.77 -21.01
CA LEU A 274 -25.40 -14.79 -20.48
C LEU A 274 -24.03 -14.87 -21.17
N HIS A 275 -23.52 -16.08 -21.42
CA HIS A 275 -22.29 -16.23 -22.22
C HIS A 275 -22.41 -15.66 -23.63
N THR A 276 -23.56 -15.81 -24.28
CA THR A 276 -23.80 -15.24 -25.62
C THR A 276 -23.81 -13.71 -25.58
N GLU A 277 -24.44 -13.12 -24.56
CA GLU A 277 -24.45 -11.67 -24.34
C GLU A 277 -23.05 -11.12 -23.99
N LEU A 278 -22.24 -11.89 -23.25
CA LEU A 278 -20.84 -11.52 -22.95
C LEU A 278 -19.96 -11.56 -24.21
N VAL A 279 -20.12 -12.55 -25.10
CA VAL A 279 -19.43 -12.56 -26.40
C VAL A 279 -19.75 -11.29 -27.20
N ARG A 280 -21.04 -10.91 -27.26
CA ARG A 280 -21.47 -9.67 -27.93
C ARG A 280 -20.84 -8.44 -27.29
N LEU A 281 -20.88 -8.34 -25.96
CA LEU A 281 -20.33 -7.19 -25.22
C LEU A 281 -18.82 -7.01 -25.46
N PHE A 282 -18.05 -8.09 -25.34
CA PHE A 282 -16.60 -8.02 -25.57
C PHE A 282 -16.27 -7.76 -27.05
N GLY A 283 -17.10 -8.23 -27.99
CA GLY A 283 -17.02 -7.83 -29.39
C GLY A 283 -17.16 -6.31 -29.58
N VAL A 284 -18.14 -5.70 -28.91
CA VAL A 284 -18.35 -4.24 -28.92
C VAL A 284 -17.14 -3.50 -28.34
N PHE A 285 -16.54 -4.00 -27.24
CA PHE A 285 -15.33 -3.40 -26.66
C PHE A 285 -14.13 -3.44 -27.61
N SER A 286 -13.98 -4.51 -28.39
CA SER A 286 -12.94 -4.60 -29.42
C SER A 286 -13.12 -3.50 -30.46
N VAL A 287 -14.35 -3.34 -30.98
CA VAL A 287 -14.69 -2.30 -31.97
C VAL A 287 -14.31 -0.91 -31.44
N TRP A 288 -14.66 -0.61 -30.18
CA TRP A 288 -14.35 0.70 -29.59
C TRP A 288 -12.85 0.96 -29.41
N LEU A 289 -12.05 -0.06 -29.08
CA LEU A 289 -10.60 0.10 -28.87
C LEU A 289 -9.79 0.10 -30.17
N ASP A 290 -10.33 -0.48 -31.23
CA ASP A 290 -9.70 -0.55 -32.55
C ASP A 290 -10.01 0.67 -33.42
N ASP A 291 -11.17 1.32 -33.20
CA ASP A 291 -11.54 2.51 -33.97
C ASP A 291 -10.72 3.75 -33.54
N GLU A 292 -9.76 4.13 -34.38
CA GLU A 292 -8.96 5.33 -34.18
C GLU A 292 -9.75 6.64 -34.34
N THR A 293 -10.89 6.63 -35.02
CA THR A 293 -11.66 7.84 -35.32
C THR A 293 -12.26 8.43 -34.06
N LEU A 294 -12.73 7.58 -33.14
CA LEU A 294 -13.22 7.94 -31.81
C LEU A 294 -12.19 8.76 -31.02
N GLN A 295 -10.90 8.54 -31.25
CA GLN A 295 -9.80 9.19 -30.53
C GLN A 295 -9.35 10.51 -31.19
N LYS A 296 -9.66 10.72 -32.47
CA LYS A 296 -9.15 11.87 -33.25
C LYS A 296 -10.09 13.08 -33.21
N GLN A 297 -11.39 12.85 -33.22
CA GLN A 297 -12.39 13.91 -33.34
C GLN A 297 -13.70 13.52 -32.65
N GLU A 298 -14.57 14.50 -32.45
CA GLU A 298 -15.94 14.25 -32.00
C GLU A 298 -16.71 13.48 -33.08
N VAL A 299 -17.47 12.47 -32.67
CA VAL A 299 -18.24 11.59 -33.57
C VAL A 299 -19.71 11.74 -33.24
N TYR A 300 -20.54 11.87 -34.29
CA TYR A 300 -21.99 11.90 -34.13
C TYR A 300 -22.52 10.48 -33.86
N LEU A 301 -22.59 10.10 -32.58
CA LEU A 301 -22.93 8.74 -32.14
C LEU A 301 -24.16 8.12 -32.80
N PRO A 302 -25.29 8.83 -33.03
CA PRO A 302 -26.47 8.25 -33.68
C PRO A 302 -26.24 7.77 -35.13
N SER A 303 -25.14 8.19 -35.78
CA SER A 303 -24.78 7.74 -37.14
C SER A 303 -23.90 6.50 -37.16
N LEU A 304 -23.40 6.04 -36.01
CA LEU A 304 -22.55 4.86 -35.94
C LEU A 304 -23.33 3.57 -36.25
N PRO A 305 -22.68 2.57 -36.88
CA PRO A 305 -23.28 1.26 -37.08
C PRO A 305 -23.77 0.63 -35.77
N PRO A 306 -24.80 -0.24 -35.81
CA PRO A 306 -25.34 -0.88 -34.61
C PRO A 306 -24.31 -1.71 -33.84
N GLU A 307 -23.29 -2.22 -34.51
CA GLU A 307 -22.15 -2.95 -33.92
C GLU A 307 -21.37 -2.13 -32.88
N TYR A 308 -21.47 -0.80 -32.92
CA TYR A 308 -20.86 0.09 -31.92
C TYR A 308 -21.70 0.25 -30.66
N GLU A 309 -22.94 -0.28 -30.60
CA GLU A 309 -23.88 -0.02 -29.51
C GLU A 309 -23.92 1.47 -29.11
N PRO A 310 -24.36 2.38 -30.00
CA PRO A 310 -24.15 3.82 -29.84
C PRO A 310 -24.69 4.41 -28.53
N HIS A 311 -25.78 3.83 -28.00
CA HIS A 311 -26.34 4.25 -26.71
C HIS A 311 -25.38 4.02 -25.55
N ARG A 312 -24.72 2.85 -25.50
CA ARG A 312 -23.76 2.54 -24.45
C ARG A 312 -22.44 3.25 -24.64
N LEU A 313 -22.00 3.42 -25.89
CA LEU A 313 -20.84 4.24 -26.18
C LEU A 313 -21.05 5.68 -25.67
N ALA A 314 -22.26 6.24 -25.85
CA ALA A 314 -22.61 7.54 -25.27
C ALA A 314 -22.54 7.55 -23.74
N GLN A 315 -23.09 6.53 -23.06
CA GLN A 315 -23.00 6.41 -21.61
C GLN A 315 -21.55 6.39 -21.11
N VAL A 316 -20.69 5.63 -21.79
CA VAL A 316 -19.25 5.50 -21.47
C VAL A 316 -18.53 6.84 -21.70
N MET A 317 -18.70 7.47 -22.86
CA MET A 317 -18.05 8.75 -23.19
C MET A 317 -18.46 9.89 -22.25
N GLN A 318 -19.70 9.87 -21.78
CA GLN A 318 -20.28 10.86 -20.88
C GLN A 318 -20.12 10.51 -19.39
N TRP A 319 -19.32 9.48 -19.04
CA TRP A 319 -19.03 9.11 -17.65
C TRP A 319 -20.27 8.76 -16.80
N HIS A 320 -21.28 8.10 -17.40
CA HIS A 320 -22.45 7.64 -16.65
C HIS A 320 -22.05 6.57 -15.62
N GLN A 321 -22.41 6.75 -14.34
CA GLN A 321 -21.98 5.86 -13.26
C GLN A 321 -22.80 4.56 -13.11
N GLU A 322 -23.87 4.41 -13.88
CA GLU A 322 -24.74 3.23 -13.81
C GLU A 322 -23.99 1.95 -14.24
N LEU A 323 -24.03 0.93 -13.40
CA LEU A 323 -23.37 -0.36 -13.65
C LEU A 323 -24.25 -1.24 -14.53
N TRP A 324 -23.66 -1.90 -15.53
CA TRP A 324 -24.38 -2.83 -16.39
C TRP A 324 -24.56 -4.21 -15.72
N LEU A 325 -25.39 -4.24 -14.68
CA LEU A 325 -25.63 -5.42 -13.84
C LEU A 325 -26.26 -6.60 -14.60
N GLU A 326 -26.81 -6.36 -15.80
CA GLU A 326 -27.31 -7.41 -16.69
C GLU A 326 -26.22 -8.34 -17.23
N TYR A 327 -24.94 -7.96 -17.15
CA TYR A 327 -23.79 -8.83 -17.50
C TYR A 327 -23.15 -9.53 -16.30
N VAL A 328 -23.67 -9.29 -15.10
CA VAL A 328 -23.18 -9.95 -13.88
C VAL A 328 -24.05 -11.18 -13.63
N ASP A 329 -23.41 -12.32 -13.41
CA ASP A 329 -24.09 -13.57 -13.05
C ASP A 329 -24.60 -13.51 -11.60
N GLN A 330 -25.74 -12.86 -11.39
CA GLN A 330 -26.36 -12.69 -10.07
C GLN A 330 -26.83 -14.02 -9.47
N GLU A 331 -27.24 -14.96 -10.32
CA GLU A 331 -27.67 -16.29 -9.90
C GLU A 331 -26.50 -17.08 -9.32
N ARG A 332 -25.31 -17.02 -9.94
CA ARG A 332 -24.08 -17.58 -9.37
C ARG A 332 -23.76 -16.98 -8.00
N LEU A 333 -23.86 -15.67 -7.84
CA LEU A 333 -23.61 -15.02 -6.53
C LEU A 333 -24.57 -15.54 -5.44
N GLN A 334 -25.85 -15.71 -5.77
CA GLN A 334 -26.83 -16.28 -4.85
C GLN A 334 -26.60 -17.77 -4.57
N TYR A 335 -26.13 -18.53 -5.57
CA TYR A 335 -25.75 -19.92 -5.38
C TYR A 335 -24.53 -20.05 -4.46
N ASP A 336 -23.45 -19.31 -4.72
CA ASP A 336 -22.21 -19.34 -3.94
C ASP A 336 -22.50 -18.95 -2.47
N GLN A 337 -23.36 -17.95 -2.25
CA GLN A 337 -23.83 -17.59 -0.92
C GLN A 337 -24.58 -18.75 -0.24
N ARG A 338 -25.51 -19.41 -0.94
CA ARG A 338 -26.26 -20.54 -0.39
C ARG A 338 -25.35 -21.72 -0.04
N GLU A 339 -24.36 -22.02 -0.88
CA GLU A 339 -23.36 -23.06 -0.64
C GLU A 339 -22.52 -22.78 0.61
N VAL A 340 -22.00 -21.57 0.75
CA VAL A 340 -21.23 -21.20 1.95
C VAL A 340 -22.08 -21.26 3.22
N LEU A 341 -23.36 -20.87 3.15
CA LEU A 341 -24.29 -21.00 4.27
C LEU A 341 -24.63 -22.47 4.57
N SER A 342 -24.76 -23.33 3.56
CA SER A 342 -25.03 -24.77 3.71
C SER A 342 -23.84 -25.46 4.40
N LEU A 343 -22.61 -25.14 3.97
CA LEU A 343 -21.38 -25.59 4.59
C LEU A 343 -21.29 -25.13 6.05
N TRP A 344 -21.64 -23.87 6.33
CA TRP A 344 -21.65 -23.36 7.70
C TRP A 344 -22.64 -24.11 8.60
N LYS A 345 -23.84 -24.42 8.10
CA LYS A 345 -24.82 -25.25 8.83
C LYS A 345 -24.29 -26.66 9.09
N LYS A 346 -23.61 -27.28 8.12
CA LYS A 346 -22.97 -28.60 8.29
C LYS A 346 -21.92 -28.56 9.40
N VAL A 347 -21.03 -27.55 9.39
CA VAL A 347 -20.01 -27.36 10.45
C VAL A 347 -20.65 -27.18 11.83
N GLN A 348 -21.76 -26.44 11.94
CA GLN A 348 -22.49 -26.30 13.22
C GLN A 348 -23.10 -27.61 13.71
N SER A 349 -23.48 -28.50 12.80
CA SER A 349 -24.08 -29.80 13.12
C SER A 349 -23.05 -30.90 13.48
N GLU A 350 -21.75 -30.67 13.24
CA GLU A 350 -20.71 -31.64 13.59
C GLU A 350 -20.52 -31.74 15.12
N PRO A 351 -20.38 -32.96 15.67
CA PRO A 351 -20.34 -33.19 17.11
C PRO A 351 -19.16 -32.52 17.83
N THR A 352 -18.07 -32.20 17.11
CA THR A 352 -16.90 -31.50 17.65
C THR A 352 -17.19 -30.03 17.99
N PHE A 353 -18.12 -29.37 17.28
CA PHE A 353 -18.55 -28.00 17.58
C PHE A 353 -19.57 -27.95 18.74
N LEU A 354 -20.33 -29.03 18.92
CA LEU A 354 -21.34 -29.20 19.98
C LEU A 354 -20.75 -29.67 21.32
N GLN A 355 -19.45 -29.99 21.40
CA GLN A 355 -18.77 -30.42 22.63
C GLN A 355 -18.46 -29.31 23.65
N THR A 356 -19.06 -28.12 23.49
CA THR A 356 -19.25 -27.21 24.63
C THR A 356 -20.61 -27.50 25.29
N GLN A 357 -20.58 -28.50 26.18
CA GLN A 357 -21.65 -29.05 27.01
C GLN A 357 -22.90 -28.16 27.21
N THR A 358 -24.02 -28.55 26.60
CA THR A 358 -25.37 -28.18 27.06
C THR A 358 -26.13 -29.42 27.49
N SER A 359 -25.91 -29.83 28.74
CA SER A 359 -26.75 -30.84 29.40
C SER A 359 -28.15 -30.28 29.67
N GLY A 360 -29.12 -30.80 28.92
CA GLY A 360 -30.49 -31.15 29.33
C GLY A 360 -31.38 -30.06 29.93
N PHE A 361 -32.10 -29.31 29.09
CA PHE A 361 -33.43 -28.78 29.44
C PHE A 361 -34.30 -28.75 28.17
N THR A 362 -35.32 -29.61 28.12
CA THR A 362 -36.16 -29.89 26.95
C THR A 362 -37.41 -29.01 26.83
N ASP A 363 -37.46 -27.81 27.43
CA ASP A 363 -38.61 -26.93 27.22
C ASP A 363 -38.21 -25.45 27.23
N TYR A 364 -38.15 -24.85 26.04
CA TYR A 364 -37.73 -23.46 25.82
C TYR A 364 -38.90 -22.45 25.88
N THR A 365 -40.13 -22.93 26.02
CA THR A 365 -41.37 -22.16 25.82
C THR A 365 -42.07 -21.71 27.09
N SER A 366 -41.63 -22.15 28.27
CA SER A 366 -42.24 -21.78 29.56
C SER A 366 -41.61 -20.52 30.18
N LEU A 367 -42.43 -19.48 30.40
CA LEU A 367 -42.05 -18.23 31.07
C LEU A 367 -41.84 -18.42 32.59
N SER A 368 -42.50 -19.41 33.21
CA SER A 368 -42.37 -19.71 34.64
C SER A 368 -41.00 -20.28 35.00
N ASN A 369 -40.35 -20.97 34.05
CA ASN A 369 -39.08 -21.66 34.29
C ASN A 369 -37.87 -20.85 33.79
N ALA A 370 -38.10 -19.66 33.23
CA ALA A 370 -37.04 -18.81 32.68
C ALA A 370 -36.04 -18.35 33.74
N ARG A 371 -36.52 -18.00 34.95
CA ARG A 371 -35.67 -17.55 36.06
C ARG A 371 -34.75 -18.67 36.57
N GLU A 372 -35.30 -19.87 36.75
CA GLU A 372 -34.55 -21.03 37.22
C GLU A 372 -33.56 -21.53 36.17
N ARG A 373 -33.93 -21.46 34.87
CA ARG A 373 -33.01 -21.74 33.76
C ARG A 373 -31.86 -20.75 33.69
N ILE A 374 -32.13 -19.46 33.87
CA ILE A 374 -31.11 -18.40 33.90
C ILE A 374 -30.18 -18.60 35.11
N LEU A 375 -30.72 -18.84 36.30
CA LEU A 375 -29.92 -19.07 37.51
C LEU A 375 -29.09 -20.36 37.43
N SER A 376 -29.66 -21.44 36.90
CA SER A 376 -28.97 -22.71 36.66
C SER A 376 -27.82 -22.57 35.65
N ASN A 377 -28.03 -21.84 34.55
CA ASN A 377 -26.95 -21.55 33.60
C ASN A 377 -25.89 -20.62 34.21
N LEU A 378 -26.28 -19.60 34.98
CA LEU A 378 -25.34 -18.71 35.67
C LEU A 378 -24.49 -19.45 36.71
N GLN A 379 -25.02 -20.49 37.35
CA GLN A 379 -24.27 -21.35 38.28
C GLN A 379 -23.28 -22.30 37.59
N LYS A 380 -23.46 -22.59 36.29
CA LYS A 380 -22.52 -23.39 35.48
C LYS A 380 -21.34 -22.55 34.98
N HIS A 381 -21.45 -21.23 34.99
CA HIS A 381 -20.34 -20.33 34.71
C HIS A 381 -19.50 -20.15 35.99
N PRO A 382 -18.15 -20.07 35.89
CA PRO A 382 -17.33 -19.70 37.03
C PRO A 382 -17.83 -18.37 37.59
N VAL A 383 -17.88 -18.25 38.93
CA VAL A 383 -18.33 -17.04 39.66
C VAL A 383 -17.81 -15.82 38.90
N PRO A 384 -18.69 -14.86 38.50
CA PRO A 384 -18.25 -13.67 37.80
C PRO A 384 -17.08 -13.09 38.56
N ARG A 385 -15.92 -13.02 37.90
CA ARG A 385 -14.78 -12.31 38.48
C ARG A 385 -15.30 -10.93 38.83
N LEU A 386 -14.93 -10.44 40.02
CA LEU A 386 -15.21 -9.07 40.41
C LEU A 386 -14.93 -8.15 39.23
N ALA A 387 -15.77 -7.13 39.05
CA ALA A 387 -15.55 -6.12 38.03
C ALA A 387 -14.05 -5.78 38.03
N PRO A 388 -13.35 -5.89 36.88
CA PRO A 388 -11.93 -5.64 36.83
C PRO A 388 -11.67 -4.32 37.54
N GLU A 389 -10.70 -4.29 38.46
CA GLU A 389 -10.35 -3.04 39.11
C GLU A 389 -10.19 -1.99 38.02
N LEU A 390 -10.95 -0.88 38.14
CA LEU A 390 -10.80 0.27 37.27
C LEU A 390 -9.41 0.85 37.53
N HIS A 391 -8.42 0.30 36.86
CA HIS A 391 -7.09 0.85 36.82
C HIS A 391 -7.24 2.20 36.13
N LYS A 392 -6.98 3.30 36.85
CA LYS A 392 -6.80 4.59 36.19
C LYS A 392 -5.73 4.38 35.12
N LEU A 393 -6.11 4.49 33.85
CA LEU A 393 -5.20 4.40 32.72
C LEU A 393 -4.10 5.43 32.97
N LYS A 394 -2.92 4.94 33.33
CA LYS A 394 -1.73 5.77 33.43
C LYS A 394 -1.39 6.18 31.99
N ALA A 395 -1.17 7.47 31.76
CA ALA A 395 -0.76 7.94 30.46
C ALA A 395 0.48 7.13 30.02
N PRO A 396 0.50 6.58 28.79
CA PRO A 396 1.58 5.72 28.32
C PRO A 396 2.92 6.47 28.23
N VAL A 397 2.87 7.80 28.14
CA VAL A 397 4.04 8.69 28.14
C VAL A 397 4.06 9.51 29.43
N PRO A 398 5.20 9.56 30.14
CA PRO A 398 5.36 10.44 31.30
C PRO A 398 5.10 11.92 30.96
N GLU A 399 4.63 12.70 31.94
CA GLU A 399 4.51 14.14 31.79
C GLU A 399 5.90 14.81 31.84
N VAL A 400 6.08 15.86 31.02
CA VAL A 400 7.30 16.65 31.00
C VAL A 400 7.36 17.52 32.28
N PRO A 401 8.37 17.37 33.14
CA PRO A 401 8.49 18.19 34.35
C PRO A 401 8.66 19.67 33.99
N SER A 402 7.89 20.55 34.63
CA SER A 402 7.92 22.01 34.35
C SER A 402 9.29 22.64 34.55
N ALA A 403 10.12 22.09 35.46
CA ALA A 403 11.50 22.51 35.67
C ALA A 403 12.37 22.36 34.41
N CYS A 404 12.09 21.38 33.55
CA CYS A 404 12.82 21.18 32.29
C CYS A 404 12.62 22.35 31.32
N LEU A 405 11.55 23.14 31.49
CA LEU A 405 11.26 24.24 30.59
C LEU A 405 12.03 25.54 30.93
N THR A 406 12.61 25.62 32.14
CA THR A 406 13.34 26.80 32.62
C THR A 406 14.78 26.50 33.08
N ASP A 407 15.13 25.24 33.34
CA ASP A 407 16.49 24.80 33.67
C ASP A 407 17.14 23.98 32.53
N CYS A 408 18.25 24.48 32.00
CA CYS A 408 19.01 23.83 30.94
C CYS A 408 19.55 22.46 31.36
N LYS A 409 19.93 22.27 32.65
CA LYS A 409 20.47 20.98 33.11
C LYS A 409 19.38 19.92 33.15
N ALA A 410 18.22 20.26 33.71
CA ALA A 410 17.05 19.39 33.69
C ALA A 410 16.62 19.03 32.26
N ALA A 411 16.53 20.03 31.36
CA ALA A 411 16.21 19.82 29.95
C ALA A 411 17.19 18.87 29.24
N CYS A 412 18.50 19.12 29.39
CA CYS A 412 19.52 18.28 28.76
C CYS A 412 19.48 16.85 29.27
N LYS A 413 19.21 16.63 30.57
CA LYS A 413 19.09 15.29 31.15
C LYS A 413 17.89 14.53 30.59
N LEU A 414 16.75 15.19 30.42
CA LEU A 414 15.55 14.61 29.82
C LEU A 414 15.83 14.19 28.37
N LEU A 415 16.36 15.12 27.56
CA LEU A 415 16.72 14.83 26.17
C LEU A 415 17.77 13.74 26.05
N GLU A 416 18.75 13.69 26.95
CA GLU A 416 19.77 12.64 26.94
C GLU A 416 19.17 11.25 27.18
N GLN A 417 18.25 11.13 28.13
CA GLN A 417 17.57 9.88 28.41
C GLN A 417 16.75 9.41 27.21
N ASP A 418 15.93 10.29 26.63
CA ASP A 418 15.05 9.92 25.52
C ASP A 418 15.83 9.66 24.21
N LEU A 419 16.74 10.56 23.85
CA LEU A 419 17.47 10.47 22.58
C LEU A 419 18.50 9.34 22.58
N SER A 420 18.99 8.91 23.75
CA SER A 420 19.86 7.71 23.85
C SER A 420 19.15 6.45 23.39
N ILE A 421 17.85 6.30 23.69
CA ILE A 421 17.03 5.16 23.26
C ILE A 421 16.90 5.15 21.73
N LEU A 422 16.65 6.31 21.12
CA LEU A 422 16.57 6.45 19.68
C LEU A 422 17.93 6.15 19.01
N GLN A 423 19.02 6.62 19.59
CA GLN A 423 20.37 6.39 19.08
C GLN A 423 20.77 4.91 19.16
N ASP A 424 20.46 4.23 20.26
CA ASP A 424 20.72 2.80 20.40
C ASP A 424 19.92 1.99 19.37
N GLN A 425 18.67 2.37 19.10
CA GLN A 425 17.88 1.73 18.07
C GLN A 425 18.45 1.94 16.66
N ALA A 426 18.95 3.15 16.35
CA ALA A 426 19.64 3.40 15.08
C ALA A 426 20.88 2.50 14.93
N ARG A 427 21.68 2.36 16.00
CA ARG A 427 22.85 1.47 16.03
C ARG A 427 22.47 0.02 15.76
N ILE A 428 21.40 -0.47 16.37
CA ILE A 428 20.88 -1.83 16.14
C ILE A 428 20.45 -1.99 14.68
N ALA A 429 19.72 -1.02 14.12
CA ALA A 429 19.25 -1.08 12.74
C ALA A 429 20.41 -1.10 11.73
N VAL A 430 21.42 -0.27 11.93
CA VAL A 430 22.62 -0.22 11.08
C VAL A 430 23.44 -1.52 11.19
N ALA A 431 23.57 -2.09 12.39
CA ALA A 431 24.23 -3.38 12.57
C ALA A 431 23.49 -4.51 11.85
N ARG A 432 22.15 -4.51 11.88
CA ARG A 432 21.33 -5.48 11.14
C ARG A 432 21.46 -5.32 9.64
N GLU A 433 21.46 -4.09 9.13
CA GLU A 433 21.69 -3.79 7.71
C GLU A 433 23.06 -4.35 7.27
N ALA A 434 24.13 -4.07 8.03
CA ALA A 434 25.46 -4.58 7.74
C ALA A 434 25.53 -6.12 7.77
N GLN A 435 24.84 -6.76 8.73
CA GLN A 435 24.75 -8.22 8.81
C GLN A 435 24.04 -8.80 7.59
N GLN A 436 22.95 -8.18 7.11
CA GLN A 436 22.24 -8.62 5.93
C GLN A 436 23.13 -8.53 4.68
N VAL A 437 23.81 -7.40 4.49
CA VAL A 437 24.73 -7.21 3.36
C VAL A 437 25.84 -8.27 3.37
N ALA A 438 26.42 -8.58 4.54
CA ALA A 438 27.45 -9.61 4.66
C ALA A 438 26.93 -11.02 4.29
N MET A 439 25.73 -11.40 4.75
CA MET A 439 25.13 -12.69 4.43
C MET A 439 24.75 -12.82 2.96
N GLU A 440 24.23 -11.75 2.35
CA GLU A 440 23.91 -11.71 0.93
C GLU A 440 25.16 -11.78 0.05
N GLN A 441 26.25 -11.12 0.47
CA GLN A 441 27.55 -11.24 -0.18
C GLN A 441 28.10 -12.67 -0.11
N GLU A 442 28.02 -13.33 1.05
CA GLU A 442 28.43 -14.74 1.19
C GLU A 442 27.60 -15.67 0.30
N LEU A 443 26.30 -15.39 0.16
CA LEU A 443 25.41 -16.11 -0.75
C LEU A 443 25.85 -15.92 -2.21
N LEU A 444 26.18 -14.70 -2.63
CA LEU A 444 26.67 -14.39 -3.97
C LEU A 444 27.99 -15.10 -4.27
N GLU A 445 28.89 -15.19 -3.30
CA GLU A 445 30.17 -15.89 -3.43
C GLU A 445 30.02 -17.42 -3.47
N SER A 446 29.00 -17.96 -2.79
CA SER A 446 28.72 -19.40 -2.74
C SER A 446 28.06 -19.94 -4.01
N LEU A 447 27.29 -19.13 -4.73
CA LEU A 447 26.53 -19.56 -5.92
C LEU A 447 27.42 -20.09 -7.06
N PRO A 448 28.53 -19.43 -7.46
CA PRO A 448 29.40 -19.90 -8.54
C PRO A 448 30.07 -21.25 -8.26
N VAL A 449 30.28 -21.59 -6.99
CA VAL A 449 30.97 -22.83 -6.58
C VAL A 449 30.03 -24.00 -6.29
N LEU A 450 28.72 -23.79 -6.42
CA LEU A 450 27.70 -24.83 -6.23
C LEU A 450 27.84 -25.98 -7.23
N PHE A 451 28.28 -25.69 -8.44
CA PHE A 451 28.49 -26.68 -9.49
C PHE A 451 29.95 -26.67 -9.91
N LYS A 452 30.59 -27.85 -9.94
CA LYS A 452 31.95 -28.02 -10.45
C LYS A 452 32.00 -29.18 -11.42
N ASN A 453 32.78 -29.01 -12.49
CA ASN A 453 33.11 -30.11 -13.38
C ASN A 453 34.03 -31.09 -12.64
N ARG A 454 33.68 -32.38 -12.70
CA ARG A 454 34.54 -33.46 -12.24
C ARG A 454 34.63 -34.55 -13.30
N PRO A 455 35.82 -35.16 -13.45
CA PRO A 455 35.98 -36.29 -14.35
C PRO A 455 35.23 -37.50 -13.80
N GLU A 456 34.35 -38.06 -14.62
CA GLU A 456 33.55 -39.23 -14.31
C GLU A 456 33.64 -40.25 -15.45
N GLN A 457 33.64 -41.54 -15.11
CA GLN A 457 33.66 -42.61 -16.09
C GLN A 457 32.24 -43.05 -16.41
N VAL A 458 31.79 -42.74 -17.63
CA VAL A 458 30.50 -43.19 -18.14
C VAL A 458 30.73 -44.45 -18.98
N THR A 459 30.05 -45.54 -18.61
CA THR A 459 30.09 -46.79 -19.39
C THR A 459 28.82 -46.91 -20.22
N MET A 460 28.98 -47.01 -21.54
CA MET A 460 27.88 -47.23 -22.48
C MET A 460 27.95 -48.64 -23.06
N ALA A 461 26.84 -49.35 -23.01
CA ALA A 461 26.65 -50.64 -23.66
C ALA A 461 26.25 -50.40 -25.13
N LEU A 462 27.09 -50.84 -26.06
CA LEU A 462 26.81 -50.80 -27.50
C LEU A 462 26.37 -52.19 -27.97
N GLU A 463 25.10 -52.29 -28.34
CA GLU A 463 24.53 -53.50 -28.92
C GLU A 463 24.61 -53.45 -30.45
N CYS A 464 25.09 -54.53 -31.07
CA CYS A 464 25.04 -54.66 -32.52
C CYS A 464 23.75 -55.38 -32.96
N LYS A 465 23.29 -55.10 -34.18
CA LYS A 465 22.10 -55.78 -34.76
C LYS A 465 22.38 -57.21 -35.25
N GLY A 466 23.57 -57.76 -34.99
CA GLY A 466 24.05 -58.98 -35.61
C GLY A 466 24.38 -58.80 -37.11
N LYS A 467 25.02 -59.80 -37.72
CA LYS A 467 25.34 -59.80 -39.16
C LYS A 467 25.13 -61.21 -39.72
N GLY A 468 24.46 -61.33 -40.88
CA GLY A 468 24.29 -62.61 -41.58
C GLY A 468 23.44 -63.65 -40.85
N GLY A 469 22.35 -63.24 -40.18
CA GLY A 469 21.40 -64.17 -39.54
C GLY A 469 21.81 -64.72 -38.17
N GLN A 470 22.97 -64.32 -37.64
CA GLN A 470 23.41 -64.64 -36.28
C GLN A 470 23.01 -63.52 -35.31
N PRO A 471 22.32 -63.81 -34.19
CA PRO A 471 21.97 -62.82 -33.18
C PRO A 471 23.21 -62.31 -32.43
N CYS A 472 23.14 -61.09 -31.89
CA CYS A 472 24.20 -60.49 -31.08
C CYS A 472 24.53 -61.35 -29.85
N GLN A 473 25.81 -61.58 -29.56
CA GLN A 473 26.28 -62.41 -28.43
C GLN A 473 26.41 -61.63 -27.11
N GLY A 474 26.19 -60.30 -27.13
CA GLY A 474 26.26 -59.44 -25.95
C GLY A 474 26.72 -58.02 -26.32
N ALA A 475 26.36 -57.05 -25.48
CA ALA A 475 26.76 -55.65 -25.67
C ALA A 475 28.27 -55.46 -25.41
N ALA A 476 28.92 -54.62 -26.23
CA ALA A 476 30.27 -54.15 -25.95
C ALA A 476 30.20 -52.94 -25.00
N ASN A 477 30.84 -53.02 -23.84
CA ASN A 477 30.86 -51.92 -22.87
C ASN A 477 32.05 -51.00 -23.17
N ILE A 478 31.77 -49.77 -23.58
CA ILE A 478 32.78 -48.72 -23.78
C ILE A 478 32.74 -47.77 -22.59
N THR A 479 33.86 -47.61 -21.92
CA THR A 479 34.02 -46.62 -20.84
C THR A 479 34.69 -45.37 -21.39
N VAL A 480 34.04 -44.22 -21.24
CA VAL A 480 34.56 -42.91 -21.63
C VAL A 480 34.69 -42.07 -20.36
N THR A 481 35.83 -41.39 -20.19
CA THR A 481 35.99 -40.38 -19.13
C THR A 481 35.55 -39.03 -19.68
N CYS A 482 34.54 -38.42 -19.07
CA CYS A 482 34.07 -37.09 -19.43
C CYS A 482 33.94 -36.20 -18.20
N GLU A 483 34.06 -34.88 -18.40
CA GLU A 483 33.81 -33.90 -17.35
C GLU A 483 32.31 -33.70 -17.20
N LEU A 484 31.75 -34.10 -16.05
CA LEU A 484 30.35 -33.90 -15.72
C LEU A 484 30.19 -32.80 -14.67
N VAL A 485 29.17 -31.97 -14.86
CA VAL A 485 28.79 -30.95 -13.89
C VAL A 485 28.20 -31.64 -12.66
N GLN A 486 28.91 -31.61 -11.54
CA GLN A 486 28.45 -32.16 -10.27
C GLN A 486 28.10 -31.06 -9.28
N LYS A 487 26.95 -31.22 -8.64
CA LYS A 487 26.49 -30.38 -7.55
C LYS A 487 27.30 -30.65 -6.28
N GLN A 488 27.80 -29.61 -5.64
CA GLN A 488 28.54 -29.70 -4.38
C GLN A 488 27.55 -29.65 -3.21
N GLU A 489 27.25 -30.80 -2.61
CA GLU A 489 26.26 -30.92 -1.52
C GLU A 489 26.60 -30.09 -0.27
N ALA A 490 27.88 -29.95 0.06
CA ALA A 490 28.33 -29.08 1.14
C ALA A 490 27.96 -27.60 0.90
N VAL A 491 28.21 -27.11 -0.33
CA VAL A 491 27.87 -25.74 -0.74
C VAL A 491 26.35 -25.56 -0.80
N GLN A 492 25.61 -26.57 -1.27
CA GLN A 492 24.15 -26.53 -1.24
C GLN A 492 23.61 -26.39 0.19
N THR A 493 24.17 -27.12 1.14
CA THR A 493 23.76 -27.08 2.55
C THR A 493 24.04 -25.71 3.16
N GLN A 494 25.22 -25.13 2.86
CA GLN A 494 25.59 -23.77 3.25
C GLN A 494 24.61 -22.74 2.67
N ILE A 495 24.36 -22.77 1.35
CA ILE A 495 23.40 -21.86 0.68
C ILE A 495 22.01 -21.97 1.30
N THR A 496 21.54 -23.19 1.57
CA THR A 496 20.23 -23.40 2.21
C THR A 496 20.22 -22.80 3.62
N SER A 497 21.32 -22.89 4.37
CA SER A 497 21.42 -22.27 5.69
C SER A 497 21.43 -20.74 5.60
N LEU A 498 22.27 -20.17 4.74
CA LEU A 498 22.36 -18.73 4.52
C LEU A 498 21.01 -18.13 4.14
N ARG A 499 20.27 -18.76 3.21
CA ARG A 499 18.92 -18.31 2.82
C ARG A 499 17.94 -18.32 4.00
N ARG A 500 18.04 -19.32 4.88
CA ARG A 500 17.21 -19.40 6.09
C ARG A 500 17.55 -18.28 7.07
N ASP A 501 18.84 -18.03 7.27
CA ASP A 501 19.34 -17.04 8.22
C ASP A 501 19.05 -15.61 7.74
N ILE A 502 19.19 -15.33 6.43
CA ILE A 502 18.74 -14.08 5.80
C ILE A 502 17.24 -13.88 6.02
N LYS A 503 16.42 -14.91 5.74
CA LYS A 503 14.97 -14.82 5.92
C LYS A 503 14.58 -14.58 7.39
N LYS A 504 15.30 -15.20 8.33
CA LYS A 504 15.10 -14.98 9.76
C LYS A 504 15.44 -13.54 10.14
N LEU A 505 16.60 -13.03 9.71
CA LEU A 505 17.02 -11.64 9.95
C LEU A 505 16.01 -10.63 9.41
N GLN A 506 15.48 -10.85 8.20
CA GLN A 506 14.43 -10.03 7.60
C GLN A 506 13.12 -10.06 8.41
N THR A 507 12.75 -11.24 8.91
CA THR A 507 11.56 -11.38 9.76
C THR A 507 11.74 -10.64 11.09
N ASP A 508 12.89 -10.78 11.73
CA ASP A 508 13.23 -10.09 12.99
C ASP A 508 13.33 -8.55 12.81
N ALA A 509 13.71 -8.10 11.61
CA ALA A 509 13.73 -6.68 11.25
C ALA A 509 12.34 -6.08 11.01
N MET A 510 11.36 -6.91 10.62
CA MET A 510 9.97 -6.49 10.43
C MET A 510 9.13 -6.50 11.70
N ALA A 511 9.67 -6.96 12.83
CA ALA A 511 8.99 -6.91 14.11
C ALA A 511 8.67 -5.46 14.53
N PRO A 512 7.54 -5.23 15.23
CA PRO A 512 7.17 -3.89 15.67
C PRO A 512 8.23 -3.31 16.62
N PRO A 513 8.49 -1.99 16.55
CA PRO A 513 9.46 -1.36 17.44
C PRO A 513 8.99 -1.47 18.91
N PRO A 514 9.92 -1.59 19.86
CA PRO A 514 9.60 -1.58 21.28
C PRO A 514 8.84 -0.31 21.70
N GLU A 515 7.84 -0.45 22.59
CA GLU A 515 7.01 0.67 23.04
C GLU A 515 7.83 1.83 23.63
N ILE A 516 8.92 1.50 24.34
CA ILE A 516 9.83 2.49 24.93
C ILE A 516 10.42 3.47 23.90
N LEU A 517 10.58 3.04 22.65
CA LEU A 517 11.06 3.89 21.56
C LEU A 517 10.02 4.97 21.21
N ALA A 518 8.76 4.56 21.10
CA ALA A 518 7.65 5.48 20.84
C ALA A 518 7.43 6.43 22.03
N GLN A 519 7.52 5.92 23.25
CA GLN A 519 7.41 6.74 24.47
C GLN A 519 8.50 7.80 24.53
N ALA A 520 9.77 7.45 24.26
CA ALA A 520 10.89 8.40 24.25
C ALA A 520 10.71 9.48 23.17
N ALA A 521 10.32 9.10 21.96
CA ALA A 521 10.07 10.04 20.86
C ALA A 521 8.92 11.01 21.19
N VAL A 522 7.80 10.51 21.71
CA VAL A 522 6.66 11.35 22.09
C VAL A 522 6.98 12.22 23.30
N HIS A 523 7.76 11.73 24.26
CA HIS A 523 8.17 12.50 25.43
C HIS A 523 9.06 13.69 25.04
N THR A 524 10.02 13.48 24.13
CA THR A 524 10.83 14.57 23.56
C THR A 524 9.99 15.55 22.73
N GLU A 525 9.01 15.07 21.94
CA GLU A 525 8.09 15.95 21.20
C GLU A 525 7.22 16.80 22.15
N ASN A 526 6.69 16.19 23.22
CA ASN A 526 5.93 16.90 24.24
C ASN A 526 6.79 17.98 24.91
N PHE A 527 8.07 17.69 25.17
CA PHE A 527 9.01 18.66 25.72
C PHE A 527 9.24 19.84 24.77
N ILE A 528 9.55 19.57 23.50
CA ILE A 528 9.76 20.63 22.48
C ILE A 528 8.49 21.46 22.30
N THR A 529 7.33 20.81 22.22
CA THR A 529 6.02 21.46 22.06
C THR A 529 5.73 22.39 23.24
N ALA A 530 5.89 21.89 24.47
CA ALA A 530 5.68 22.69 25.68
C ALA A 530 6.65 23.88 25.74
N LEU A 531 7.92 23.67 25.36
CA LEU A 531 8.95 24.71 25.35
C LEU A 531 8.64 25.82 24.33
N VAL A 532 8.25 25.45 23.10
CA VAL A 532 7.87 26.39 22.04
C VAL A 532 6.61 27.18 22.43
N ASN A 533 5.58 26.50 22.95
CA ASN A 533 4.35 27.15 23.38
C ASN A 533 4.61 28.16 24.51
N MET A 534 5.44 27.78 25.48
CA MET A 534 5.80 28.67 26.57
C MET A 534 6.65 29.86 26.08
N HIS A 535 7.57 29.65 25.13
CA HIS A 535 8.32 30.76 24.53
C HIS A 535 7.42 31.74 23.74
N LYS A 536 6.44 31.22 23.00
CA LYS A 536 5.44 32.02 22.28
C LYS A 536 4.56 32.82 23.24
N ALA A 537 4.14 32.20 24.34
CA ALA A 537 3.34 32.86 25.37
C ALA A 537 4.15 33.89 26.16
N GLN A 538 5.42 33.60 26.46
CA GLN A 538 6.30 34.41 27.29
C GLN A 538 7.73 34.37 26.74
N LYS A 539 8.22 35.52 26.23
CA LYS A 539 9.60 35.68 25.73
C LYS A 539 10.63 35.77 26.88
N SER A 540 10.65 34.77 27.75
CA SER A 540 11.55 34.71 28.90
C SER A 540 12.97 34.32 28.49
N PRO A 541 14.01 35.00 29.01
CA PRO A 541 15.40 34.68 28.70
C PRO A 541 15.83 33.29 29.22
N ALA A 542 15.21 32.79 30.29
CA ALA A 542 15.46 31.44 30.78
C ALA A 542 14.99 30.38 29.77
N VAL A 543 13.80 30.59 29.20
CA VAL A 543 13.19 29.70 28.20
C VAL A 543 13.98 29.74 26.89
N GLN A 544 14.44 30.93 26.49
CA GLN A 544 15.35 31.09 25.35
C GLN A 544 16.63 30.27 25.53
N LYS A 545 17.27 30.35 26.71
CA LYS A 545 18.47 29.57 27.02
C LYS A 545 18.22 28.06 26.99
N VAL A 546 17.08 27.61 27.52
CA VAL A 546 16.67 26.19 27.44
C VAL A 546 16.47 25.75 25.99
N GLY A 547 15.81 26.55 25.15
CA GLY A 547 15.62 26.25 23.72
C GLY A 547 16.93 26.15 22.94
N VAL A 548 17.86 27.08 23.18
CA VAL A 548 19.22 27.01 22.63
C VAL A 548 19.95 25.76 23.11
N SER A 549 19.89 25.45 24.41
CA SER A 549 20.52 24.26 24.99
C SER A 549 19.94 22.96 24.41
N ALA A 550 18.61 22.91 24.24
CA ALA A 550 17.90 21.79 23.64
C ALA A 550 18.33 21.59 22.18
N PHE A 551 18.43 22.67 21.39
CA PHE A 551 18.90 22.61 20.00
C PHE A 551 20.26 21.90 19.90
N TYR A 552 21.28 22.38 20.63
CA TYR A 552 22.61 21.77 20.57
C TYR A 552 22.64 20.37 21.18
N LYS A 553 21.79 20.08 22.16
CA LYS A 553 21.68 18.71 22.72
C LYS A 553 21.12 17.76 21.66
N VAL A 554 20.04 18.10 20.97
CA VAL A 554 19.50 17.28 19.86
C VAL A 554 20.53 17.10 18.75
N VAL A 555 21.20 18.20 18.35
CA VAL A 555 22.27 18.16 17.35
C VAL A 555 23.40 17.20 17.76
N SER A 556 23.76 17.14 19.04
CA SER A 556 24.82 16.24 19.53
C SER A 556 24.51 14.75 19.36
N PHE A 557 23.22 14.37 19.20
CA PHE A 557 22.81 12.99 18.92
C PHE A 557 22.83 12.64 17.43
N VAL A 558 23.08 13.61 16.54
CA VAL A 558 23.19 13.38 15.10
C VAL A 558 24.57 12.80 14.77
N CYS A 559 24.63 11.48 14.61
CA CYS A 559 25.80 10.71 14.20
C CYS A 559 25.52 9.87 12.93
N GLU A 560 26.55 9.20 12.40
CA GLU A 560 26.44 8.33 11.22
C GLU A 560 25.30 7.33 11.32
N ASP A 561 25.17 6.64 12.46
CA ASP A 561 24.13 5.63 12.66
C ASP A 561 22.73 6.25 12.56
N THR A 562 22.51 7.36 13.25
CA THR A 562 21.22 8.05 13.27
C THR A 562 20.85 8.69 11.92
N LEU A 563 21.85 9.04 11.10
CA LEU A 563 21.65 9.56 9.74
C LEU A 563 21.42 8.43 8.73
N ARG A 564 22.04 7.26 8.94
CA ARG A 564 21.85 6.07 8.10
C ARG A 564 20.49 5.43 8.34
N HIS A 565 20.01 5.41 9.59
CA HIS A 565 18.69 4.90 9.92
C HIS A 565 17.59 5.96 9.61
N PRO A 566 16.71 5.73 8.61
CA PRO A 566 15.80 6.76 8.12
C PRO A 566 14.83 7.35 9.17
N PRO A 567 14.20 6.55 10.06
CA PRO A 567 13.31 7.08 11.10
C PRO A 567 13.99 8.08 12.04
N THR A 568 15.18 7.76 12.53
CA THR A 568 15.92 8.67 13.43
C THR A 568 16.45 9.89 12.70
N ARG A 569 16.86 9.75 11.44
CA ARG A 569 17.27 10.88 10.61
C ARG A 569 16.13 11.89 10.49
N GLN A 570 14.94 11.40 10.13
CA GLN A 570 13.76 12.25 9.95
C GLN A 570 13.35 12.90 11.28
N TYR A 571 13.26 12.12 12.34
CA TYR A 571 12.85 12.59 13.66
C TYR A 571 13.80 13.67 14.23
N LEU A 572 15.11 13.40 14.21
CA LEU A 572 16.12 14.37 14.68
C LEU A 572 16.14 15.61 13.80
N SER A 573 16.01 15.46 12.48
CA SER A 573 15.96 16.61 11.57
C SER A 573 14.78 17.52 11.89
N SER A 574 13.60 16.96 12.17
CA SER A 574 12.41 17.72 12.56
C SER A 574 12.59 18.43 13.90
N CYS A 575 13.16 17.77 14.90
CA CYS A 575 13.45 18.38 16.19
C CYS A 575 14.42 19.57 16.04
N VAL A 576 15.47 19.40 15.24
CA VAL A 576 16.46 20.46 14.95
C VAL A 576 15.82 21.59 14.16
N GLU A 577 14.90 21.30 13.24
CA GLU A 577 14.19 22.33 12.47
C GLU A 577 13.32 23.21 13.35
N VAL A 578 12.46 22.61 14.18
CA VAL A 578 11.58 23.37 15.08
C VAL A 578 12.37 24.20 16.08
N LEU A 579 13.38 23.59 16.72
CA LEU A 579 14.22 24.30 17.68
C LEU A 579 15.08 25.38 17.00
N GLY A 580 15.58 25.10 15.79
CA GLY A 580 16.40 26.01 14.99
C GLY A 580 15.61 27.25 14.56
N GLN A 581 14.41 27.07 14.03
CA GLN A 581 13.53 28.18 13.62
C GLN A 581 13.11 29.07 14.79
N VAL A 582 12.79 28.47 15.95
CA VAL A 582 12.24 29.21 17.09
C VAL A 582 13.34 29.87 17.93
N PHE A 583 14.47 29.19 18.17
CA PHE A 583 15.44 29.62 19.18
C PHE A 583 16.81 30.05 18.60
N ILE A 584 17.15 29.65 17.37
CA ILE A 584 18.49 29.92 16.78
C ILE A 584 18.42 30.94 15.65
N GLN A 585 17.47 30.81 14.74
CA GLN A 585 17.37 31.65 13.55
C GLN A 585 17.16 33.12 13.95
N GLY A 586 18.03 34.01 13.46
CA GLY A 586 17.97 35.43 13.78
C GLY A 586 18.52 35.81 15.16
N ASN A 587 19.06 34.86 15.92
CA ASN A 587 19.71 35.12 17.19
C ASN A 587 21.20 35.48 16.98
N ALA A 588 21.53 36.76 17.18
CA ALA A 588 22.88 37.29 16.96
C ALA A 588 23.95 36.63 17.86
N GLU A 589 23.59 36.21 19.07
CA GLU A 589 24.52 35.58 20.03
C GLU A 589 24.92 34.16 19.61
N GLU A 590 24.05 33.47 18.88
CA GLU A 590 24.27 32.07 18.50
C GLU A 590 24.92 31.91 17.12
N CYS A 591 24.96 32.97 16.31
CA CYS A 591 25.45 32.90 14.93
C CYS A 591 26.89 32.35 14.82
N GLY A 592 27.80 32.82 15.68
CA GLY A 592 29.18 32.30 15.74
C GLY A 592 29.27 30.86 16.22
N ARG A 593 28.43 30.46 17.18
CA ARG A 593 28.40 29.08 17.68
C ARG A 593 27.84 28.10 16.65
N VAL A 594 26.84 28.51 15.88
CA VAL A 594 26.31 27.77 14.73
C VAL A 594 27.41 27.54 13.70
N LEU A 595 28.12 28.59 13.29
CA LEU A 595 29.23 28.49 12.35
C LEU A 595 30.31 27.53 12.86
N LYS A 596 30.76 27.72 14.10
CA LYS A 596 31.75 26.85 14.74
C LYS A 596 31.32 25.38 14.74
N THR A 597 30.05 25.11 15.06
CA THR A 597 29.49 23.75 15.06
C THR A 597 29.53 23.11 13.66
N ILE A 598 29.21 23.87 12.61
CA ILE A 598 29.28 23.40 11.22
C ILE A 598 30.74 23.11 10.81
N LEU A 599 31.68 23.98 11.20
CA LEU A 599 33.09 23.82 10.86
C LEU A 599 33.74 22.63 11.58
N GLU A 600 33.40 22.41 12.85
CA GLU A 600 33.86 21.26 13.64
C GLU A 600 33.22 19.94 13.19
N GLN A 601 31.95 19.98 12.75
CA GLN A 601 31.20 18.79 12.35
C GLN A 601 30.53 19.00 10.99
N ARG A 602 31.34 18.95 9.93
CA ARG A 602 30.94 19.23 8.54
C ARG A 602 29.70 18.46 8.06
N ARG A 603 29.49 17.22 8.55
CA ARG A 603 28.30 16.41 8.23
C ARG A 603 26.97 17.06 8.64
N LEU A 604 26.98 17.95 9.63
CA LEU A 604 25.79 18.66 10.11
C LEU A 604 25.41 19.85 9.24
N CYS A 605 26.27 20.21 8.29
CA CYS A 605 26.11 21.37 7.41
C CYS A 605 24.73 21.43 6.71
N PRO A 606 24.21 20.35 6.08
CA PRO A 606 22.89 20.39 5.46
C PRO A 606 21.75 20.65 6.46
N LEU A 607 21.92 20.19 7.71
CA LEU A 607 20.89 20.25 8.74
C LEU A 607 20.86 21.62 9.45
N ILE A 608 22.02 22.20 9.73
CA ILE A 608 22.14 23.38 10.59
C ILE A 608 22.30 24.68 9.79
N SER A 609 22.81 24.62 8.56
CA SER A 609 23.05 25.81 7.74
C SER A 609 21.83 26.71 7.47
N PRO A 610 20.57 26.23 7.45
CA PRO A 610 19.42 27.12 7.35
C PRO A 610 19.33 28.14 8.49
N PHE A 611 19.87 27.80 9.67
CA PHE A 611 19.85 28.65 10.87
C PHE A 611 21.07 29.56 10.99
N PHE A 612 22.10 29.34 10.15
CA PHE A 612 23.24 30.26 10.04
C PHE A 612 22.78 31.54 9.34
N THR A 613 22.53 32.58 10.15
CA THR A 613 21.96 33.86 9.74
C THR A 613 22.93 35.02 10.04
N PRO A 614 24.05 35.14 9.30
CA PRO A 614 25.11 36.11 9.57
C PRO A 614 24.63 37.57 9.52
N ASN A 615 23.60 37.87 8.72
CA ASN A 615 22.98 39.20 8.67
C ASN A 615 22.31 39.62 9.99
N ALA A 616 21.99 38.68 10.87
CA ALA A 616 21.45 39.00 12.20
C ALA A 616 22.56 39.41 13.19
N ALA A 617 23.83 39.21 12.87
CA ALA A 617 24.99 39.54 13.70
C ALA A 617 25.99 40.46 12.96
N PRO A 618 25.59 41.70 12.59
CA PRO A 618 26.42 42.59 11.77
C PRO A 618 27.77 42.94 12.42
N SER A 619 27.84 43.03 13.75
CA SER A 619 29.07 43.28 14.51
C SER A 619 30.08 42.12 14.47
N GLN A 620 29.64 40.90 14.14
CA GLN A 620 30.50 39.72 14.05
C GLN A 620 30.80 39.32 12.60
N LEU A 621 30.17 39.96 11.62
CA LEU A 621 30.17 39.53 10.22
C LEU A 621 31.57 39.35 9.62
N VAL A 622 32.49 40.26 9.92
CA VAL A 622 33.88 40.22 9.44
C VAL A 622 34.61 38.99 10.01
N PHE A 623 34.44 38.71 11.30
CA PHE A 623 35.04 37.54 11.95
C PHE A 623 34.43 36.23 11.45
N LEU A 624 33.10 36.18 11.27
CA LEU A 624 32.41 35.02 10.71
C LEU A 624 32.87 34.73 9.27
N TYR A 625 33.04 35.78 8.44
CA TYR A 625 33.57 35.65 7.10
C TYR A 625 35.02 35.15 7.11
N GLN A 626 35.86 35.73 7.99
CA GLN A 626 37.24 35.30 8.15
C GLN A 626 37.31 33.81 8.51
N ASP A 627 36.55 33.36 9.52
CA ASP A 627 36.52 31.97 9.98
C ASP A 627 36.09 31.01 8.85
N VAL A 628 35.10 31.38 8.05
CA VAL A 628 34.65 30.60 6.88
C VAL A 628 35.77 30.46 5.83
N VAL A 629 36.44 31.58 5.49
CA VAL A 629 37.49 31.59 4.45
C VAL A 629 38.76 30.87 4.93
N THR A 630 39.15 31.05 6.19
CA THR A 630 40.33 30.37 6.76
C THR A 630 40.14 28.87 6.91
N SER A 631 38.89 28.39 6.88
CA SER A 631 38.56 26.97 6.95
C SER A 631 38.54 26.26 5.59
N LEU A 632 38.95 26.95 4.52
CA LEU A 632 39.00 26.40 3.17
C LEU A 632 40.13 25.35 3.03
N SER A 633 39.74 24.14 2.67
CA SER A 633 40.57 22.99 2.37
C SER A 633 39.92 22.20 1.23
N LEU A 634 40.68 21.31 0.57
CA LEU A 634 40.13 20.45 -0.49
C LEU A 634 38.89 19.67 -0.01
N ASP A 635 38.89 19.24 1.25
CA ASP A 635 37.80 18.46 1.86
C ASP A 635 36.68 19.31 2.48
N SER A 636 36.75 20.65 2.41
CA SER A 636 35.71 21.57 2.91
C SER A 636 35.11 22.48 1.86
N ALA A 637 35.53 22.36 0.59
CA ALA A 637 35.15 23.27 -0.48
C ALA A 637 33.62 23.46 -0.57
N ASP A 638 32.85 22.38 -0.54
CA ASP A 638 31.38 22.43 -0.65
C ASP A 638 30.71 23.11 0.54
N VAL A 639 31.18 22.81 1.76
CA VAL A 639 30.67 23.39 3.01
C VAL A 639 30.99 24.88 3.07
N VAL A 640 32.22 25.26 2.77
CA VAL A 640 32.68 26.65 2.74
C VAL A 640 31.94 27.43 1.66
N PHE A 641 31.79 26.87 0.46
CA PHE A 641 31.03 27.50 -0.61
C PHE A 641 29.58 27.77 -0.19
N MET A 642 28.90 26.78 0.38
CA MET A 642 27.54 26.95 0.88
C MET A 642 27.46 28.03 1.97
N LEU A 643 28.37 28.03 2.95
CA LEU A 643 28.40 29.05 4.00
C LEU A 643 28.65 30.46 3.43
N LEU A 644 29.52 30.60 2.44
CA LEU A 644 29.78 31.86 1.74
C LEU A 644 28.52 32.39 1.04
N THR A 645 27.65 31.52 0.50
CA THR A 645 26.37 31.99 -0.08
C THR A 645 25.43 32.63 0.95
N LYS A 646 25.59 32.32 2.25
CA LYS A 646 24.81 32.92 3.34
C LYS A 646 25.36 34.27 3.79
N VAL A 647 26.66 34.54 3.54
CA VAL A 647 27.32 35.81 3.85
C VAL A 647 27.14 36.75 2.65
N SER A 648 26.04 37.52 2.64
CA SER A 648 25.71 38.39 1.49
C SER A 648 26.57 39.67 1.45
N PRO A 649 27.09 40.10 0.27
CA PRO A 649 27.87 41.33 0.14
C PRO A 649 27.09 42.61 0.47
N ARG A 650 25.74 42.58 0.45
CA ARG A 650 24.89 43.74 0.81
C ARG A 650 24.98 44.10 2.31
N GLY A 651 25.31 43.14 3.18
CA GLY A 651 25.54 43.39 4.61
C GLY A 651 26.90 44.05 4.89
N CYS A 652 27.94 43.68 4.13
CA CYS A 652 29.29 44.24 4.27
C CYS A 652 29.35 45.73 3.89
N LEU A 653 28.56 46.18 2.92
CA LEU A 653 28.51 47.59 2.50
C LEU A 653 27.82 48.53 3.51
N GLY A 654 27.02 47.99 4.43
CA GLY A 654 26.37 48.77 5.49
C GLY A 654 27.27 49.06 6.70
N VAL A 655 28.31 48.24 6.92
CA VAL A 655 29.24 48.40 8.05
C VAL A 655 30.38 49.39 7.74
N VAL A 656 30.62 49.70 6.45
CA VAL A 656 31.65 50.67 6.03
C VAL A 656 31.14 52.12 6.09
N ASN A 657 29.85 52.35 6.38
CA ASN A 657 29.23 53.68 6.46
C ASN A 657 28.71 54.06 7.88
N MET A 658 29.28 53.47 8.95
CA MET A 658 29.12 53.97 10.33
C MET A 658 30.44 54.44 10.92
#